data_AF-A0AAE0LV71-F1
#
_entry.id   AF-A0AAE0LV71-F1
#
_cell.length_a   1.000
_cell.length_b   1.000
_cell.length_c   1.000
_cell.angle_alpha   90.00
_cell.angle_beta   90.00
_cell.angle_gamma   90.00
#
_symmetry.space_group_name_H-M   'P 1'
#
loop_
_entity.id
_entity.type
_entity.pdbx_description
1 polymer ?
#
loop_
_entity_poly.entity_id
_entity_poly.type
_entity_poly.pdbx_seq_one_letter_code
_entity_poly.pdbx_strand_id
1 'polypeptide(L)'
;MSLRKRFMSFQKSGRKNRALTPSTPSPEEPDKTAVTALTPNITPDLVEDRKSLGLFVLVEPPSWTVDVVAIHGLNGDYLKSWTHRVSGAMWLKEFLPSSFPNARVMSFGWDSRITGNSSTATLKEWADQLAVQLSLRRQSAESRGIPIIIIAHNVGGLMAKRMLLNASLTPRRIDIFNSVAAIVFLGTPHRGFGSLSTFFAISTIGSRNNTLLSELKESQSHRDLDEQFYMLLDGTHLDVYSFYEMQKTGLVPQLVSKDEAFLGHPRERLSGLASNHSGLAKFDSREDWGYIQIVAAIDEAIDHYARRSASPLRAPSQEPSSDPARLESSGLLGVGPDFPPTLRYAHQVQSNPRPQRGELPSPIRREPAARFVFDTLATSEGVETGSVFAEEWFDNLRDKVHQTVEERHKDSDPRVKVAILDSGVDRSHPMLKDFFDRGQITAKSFIEGEPGTRDVCGHGTHMVDLILRTAPNAHVCMVKVFLSGQSTEMDRNQNLIAEAIRHAMDIEQADIISMSWGYQKEIPIITKAIREAFHRNTIIIASASNMGSLSKESVAFPASLRQVICINSTDGYGNPSEFNPAPSPDRGFAVIGEGLQVACPLKIGDILRVIRGTSAAAAIASGLATLVLQYSRQRANAGKAVKEPSRLKDCDAMRKVFYGMSNQRLGYHVLVPDLIFHETGEERHYRISQRISAMLDAL
;
A
#
# COMPACT_ATOMS: atom_id res chain seq x y z
N MET A 1 17.48 58.73 26.25
CA MET A 1 18.97 58.62 26.32
C MET A 1 19.42 57.56 25.33
N SER A 2 20.63 57.68 24.74
CA SER A 2 21.24 56.83 23.69
C SER A 2 20.40 56.55 22.42
N LEU A 3 20.79 56.86 21.17
CA LEU A 3 22.09 56.92 20.46
C LEU A 3 22.70 55.53 20.17
N ARG A 4 23.18 55.18 18.96
CA ARG A 4 23.02 55.74 17.58
C ARG A 4 23.75 54.83 16.54
N LYS A 5 23.30 54.83 15.27
CA LYS A 5 24.12 54.61 14.02
C LYS A 5 24.72 53.18 13.82
N ARG A 6 25.20 52.76 12.63
CA ARG A 6 25.30 53.41 11.29
C ARG A 6 25.27 52.40 10.12
N PHE A 7 24.86 52.88 8.94
CA PHE A 7 25.15 52.32 7.61
C PHE A 7 26.44 52.94 7.02
N MET A 8 27.27 52.16 6.30
CA MET A 8 28.28 52.58 5.30
C MET A 8 29.02 51.30 4.76
N SER A 9 29.63 51.24 3.56
CA SER A 9 29.95 52.28 2.55
C SER A 9 29.97 51.69 1.11
N PHE A 10 30.36 52.50 0.12
CA PHE A 10 30.46 52.19 -1.32
C PHE A 10 31.83 52.71 -1.85
N GLN A 11 32.17 52.46 -3.14
CA GLN A 11 33.38 52.93 -3.88
C GLN A 11 34.64 52.00 -3.74
N LYS A 12 35.57 51.89 -4.71
CA LYS A 12 35.75 52.49 -6.06
C LYS A 12 36.76 51.70 -6.93
N SER A 13 36.92 52.14 -8.20
CA SER A 13 37.96 51.82 -9.21
C SER A 13 37.51 50.87 -10.33
N GLY A 14 37.82 51.09 -11.63
CA GLY A 14 38.60 52.19 -12.24
C GLY A 14 38.37 52.32 -13.77
N ARG A 15 38.74 53.46 -14.36
CA ARG A 15 38.53 53.80 -15.80
C ARG A 15 39.59 53.19 -16.73
N LYS A 16 39.24 52.98 -18.02
CA LYS A 16 39.99 53.52 -19.18
C LYS A 16 39.14 53.52 -20.48
N ASN A 17 39.35 54.53 -21.33
CA ASN A 17 38.66 54.72 -22.62
C ASN A 17 39.67 54.63 -23.80
N ARG A 18 39.21 54.14 -24.97
CA ARG A 18 39.66 54.44 -26.35
C ARG A 18 38.81 53.60 -27.33
N ALA A 19 38.50 53.99 -28.56
CA ALA A 19 38.34 55.30 -29.22
C ALA A 19 37.55 55.10 -30.54
N LEU A 20 37.06 56.17 -31.18
CA LEU A 20 36.27 56.11 -32.42
C LEU A 20 37.15 56.10 -33.68
N THR A 21 36.64 55.60 -34.82
CA THR A 21 36.47 56.38 -36.09
C THR A 21 35.63 55.60 -37.13
N PRO A 22 35.02 56.26 -38.16
CA PRO A 22 33.90 55.68 -38.94
C PRO A 22 34.08 55.61 -40.49
N SER A 23 33.11 55.02 -41.22
CA SER A 23 32.86 55.24 -42.66
C SER A 23 31.41 54.85 -43.06
N THR A 24 30.92 55.37 -44.21
CA THR A 24 29.55 55.32 -44.77
C THR A 24 29.62 55.43 -46.32
N PRO A 25 28.52 55.45 -47.13
CA PRO A 25 27.19 54.79 -47.07
C PRO A 25 26.68 54.19 -48.43
N SER A 26 25.54 53.46 -48.39
CA SER A 26 24.53 53.30 -49.47
C SER A 26 24.89 52.61 -50.80
N PRO A 27 23.90 52.22 -51.64
CA PRO A 27 22.43 52.19 -51.46
C PRO A 27 21.94 50.70 -51.35
N GLU A 28 20.77 50.16 -51.74
CA GLU A 28 19.56 50.54 -52.51
C GLU A 28 18.27 49.87 -51.89
N GLU A 29 17.11 50.05 -52.52
CA GLU A 29 15.76 49.48 -52.21
C GLU A 29 15.09 49.01 -53.55
N PRO A 30 13.91 48.33 -53.65
CA PRO A 30 12.77 48.37 -52.69
C PRO A 30 11.94 47.06 -52.44
N ASP A 31 11.30 47.03 -51.27
CA ASP A 31 9.87 46.70 -51.00
C ASP A 31 9.19 45.41 -51.56
N LYS A 32 8.76 44.47 -50.67
CA LYS A 32 7.32 44.26 -50.33
C LYS A 32 7.00 43.19 -49.26
N THR A 33 6.37 43.67 -48.17
CA THR A 33 5.33 43.02 -47.33
C THR A 33 5.42 41.53 -46.95
N ALA A 34 5.71 41.24 -45.67
CA ALA A 34 5.07 40.17 -44.90
C ALA A 34 5.18 40.40 -43.37
N VAL A 35 4.21 39.91 -42.60
CA VAL A 35 4.10 40.12 -41.13
C VAL A 35 5.14 39.34 -40.35
N THR A 36 6.00 40.02 -39.58
CA THR A 36 6.96 39.38 -38.67
C THR A 36 6.32 38.96 -37.34
N ALA A 37 6.16 37.67 -37.11
CA ALA A 37 5.85 37.14 -35.78
C ALA A 37 7.11 37.11 -34.89
N LEU A 38 6.96 37.39 -33.60
CA LEU A 38 8.07 37.36 -32.63
C LEU A 38 8.46 35.92 -32.27
N THR A 39 9.45 35.36 -32.98
CA THR A 39 10.11 34.11 -32.59
C THR A 39 11.13 34.37 -31.47
N PRO A 40 11.04 33.72 -30.30
CA PRO A 40 12.10 33.76 -29.31
C PRO A 40 13.31 32.93 -29.79
N ASN A 41 14.52 33.46 -29.60
CA ASN A 41 15.76 32.74 -29.91
C ASN A 41 15.93 31.53 -28.97
N ILE A 42 15.89 30.32 -29.53
CA ILE A 42 16.22 29.07 -28.82
C ILE A 42 17.71 28.79 -29.02
N THR A 43 18.45 28.54 -27.93
CA THR A 43 19.85 28.12 -27.98
C THR A 43 19.97 26.64 -28.42
N PRO A 44 21.05 26.24 -29.13
CA PRO A 44 21.14 24.91 -29.73
C PRO A 44 21.01 23.74 -28.75
N ASP A 45 21.53 23.88 -27.53
CA ASP A 45 21.63 22.81 -26.53
C ASP A 45 20.28 22.18 -26.13
N LEU A 46 19.16 22.91 -26.29
CA LEU A 46 17.82 22.44 -25.94
C LEU A 46 17.16 21.54 -27.01
N VAL A 47 17.83 21.31 -28.15
CA VAL A 47 17.24 20.63 -29.33
C VAL A 47 17.66 19.17 -29.45
N GLU A 48 18.86 18.78 -28.99
CA GLU A 48 19.29 17.36 -29.02
C GLU A 48 18.56 16.49 -27.99
N ASP A 49 18.19 17.09 -26.86
CA ASP A 49 17.79 16.43 -25.61
C ASP A 49 16.49 15.60 -25.72
N ARG A 50 15.69 15.81 -26.78
CA ARG A 50 14.47 15.03 -27.06
C ARG A 50 14.70 13.72 -27.79
N LYS A 51 15.92 13.42 -28.27
CA LYS A 51 16.22 12.20 -29.06
C LYS A 51 16.50 10.94 -28.21
N SER A 52 16.52 11.06 -26.89
CA SER A 52 16.89 10.00 -25.94
C SER A 52 15.71 9.43 -25.14
N LEU A 53 14.48 9.87 -25.41
CA LEU A 53 13.29 9.52 -24.64
C LEU A 53 12.33 8.62 -25.44
N GLY A 54 11.79 7.60 -24.78
CA GLY A 54 10.92 6.58 -25.37
C GLY A 54 11.58 5.21 -25.49
N LEU A 55 10.84 4.24 -26.02
CA LEU A 55 11.31 2.87 -26.24
C LEU A 55 12.01 2.79 -27.60
N PHE A 56 13.30 2.48 -27.62
CA PHE A 56 14.09 2.32 -28.86
C PHE A 56 14.30 0.84 -29.16
N VAL A 57 14.16 0.45 -30.43
CA VAL A 57 14.55 -0.90 -30.88
C VAL A 57 16.03 -0.86 -31.23
N LEU A 58 16.81 -1.72 -30.59
CA LEU A 58 18.26 -1.82 -30.76
C LEU A 58 18.64 -2.90 -31.77
N VAL A 59 17.84 -3.98 -31.81
CA VAL A 59 17.98 -5.14 -32.69
C VAL A 59 16.58 -5.68 -32.99
N GLU A 60 16.25 -5.84 -34.27
CA GLU A 60 14.98 -6.45 -34.73
C GLU A 60 15.30 -7.52 -35.78
N PRO A 61 15.26 -8.82 -35.43
CA PRO A 61 15.48 -9.89 -36.40
C PRO A 61 14.23 -10.07 -37.29
N PRO A 62 14.34 -10.73 -38.46
CA PRO A 62 13.21 -10.95 -39.38
C PRO A 62 12.02 -11.70 -38.75
N SER A 63 12.29 -12.47 -37.70
CA SER A 63 11.31 -13.11 -36.82
C SER A 63 11.90 -13.24 -35.43
N TRP A 64 11.15 -12.91 -34.38
CA TRP A 64 11.61 -13.06 -32.99
C TRP A 64 10.70 -14.01 -32.19
N THR A 65 11.29 -14.67 -31.20
CA THR A 65 10.63 -15.58 -30.26
C THR A 65 10.65 -15.06 -28.82
N VAL A 66 11.32 -13.91 -28.58
CA VAL A 66 11.36 -13.21 -27.28
C VAL A 66 11.55 -11.70 -27.51
N ASP A 67 10.89 -10.87 -26.71
CA ASP A 67 11.13 -9.43 -26.59
C ASP A 67 12.00 -9.17 -25.34
N VAL A 68 13.20 -8.60 -25.50
CA VAL A 68 14.05 -8.17 -24.37
C VAL A 68 13.95 -6.66 -24.20
N VAL A 69 13.60 -6.19 -22.99
CA VAL A 69 13.30 -4.78 -22.70
C VAL A 69 14.21 -4.25 -21.59
N ALA A 70 15.19 -3.42 -21.96
CA ALA A 70 16.20 -2.91 -21.05
C ALA A 70 15.87 -1.51 -20.52
N ILE A 71 15.71 -1.35 -19.19
CA ILE A 71 15.32 -0.10 -18.51
C ILE A 71 16.48 0.42 -17.67
N HIS A 72 16.94 1.65 -17.94
CA HIS A 72 18.13 2.19 -17.28
C HIS A 72 17.85 2.85 -15.92
N GLY A 73 18.91 2.98 -15.12
CA GLY A 73 18.90 3.65 -13.82
C GLY A 73 18.98 5.18 -13.87
N LEU A 74 19.21 5.77 -12.69
CA LEU A 74 19.33 7.20 -12.42
C LEU A 74 20.50 7.85 -13.16
N ASN A 75 20.31 9.06 -13.70
CA ASN A 75 21.26 9.73 -14.62
C ASN A 75 21.71 8.83 -15.80
N GLY A 76 20.86 7.89 -16.22
CA GLY A 76 21.13 6.94 -17.29
C GLY A 76 20.65 7.42 -18.66
N ASP A 77 21.01 6.66 -19.69
CA ASP A 77 20.63 6.85 -21.09
C ASP A 77 20.49 5.46 -21.77
N TYR A 78 19.57 5.34 -22.73
CA TYR A 78 19.17 4.07 -23.36
C TYR A 78 20.29 3.34 -24.14
N LEU A 79 21.43 3.98 -24.39
CA LEU A 79 22.65 3.36 -24.92
C LEU A 79 23.78 3.38 -23.90
N LYS A 80 24.07 4.57 -23.34
CA LYS A 80 25.26 4.82 -22.50
C LYS A 80 25.19 4.11 -21.15
N SER A 81 24.02 3.68 -20.69
CA SER A 81 23.89 2.83 -19.50
C SER A 81 24.45 1.42 -19.74
N TRP A 82 24.28 0.87 -20.95
CA TRP A 82 24.66 -0.50 -21.31
C TRP A 82 26.04 -0.58 -22.00
N THR A 83 26.58 0.55 -22.46
CA THR A 83 27.89 0.62 -23.12
C THR A 83 29.02 0.49 -22.10
N HIS A 84 29.96 -0.44 -22.29
CA HIS A 84 31.17 -0.54 -21.44
C HIS A 84 32.12 0.64 -21.69
N ARG A 85 32.65 1.23 -20.60
CA ARG A 85 33.35 2.52 -20.66
C ARG A 85 34.71 2.49 -21.36
N VAL A 86 35.39 1.34 -21.40
CA VAL A 86 36.76 1.23 -21.94
C VAL A 86 36.79 0.63 -23.34
N SER A 87 36.09 -0.49 -23.56
CA SER A 87 36.01 -1.12 -24.89
C SER A 87 35.00 -0.45 -25.84
N GLY A 88 34.08 0.35 -25.31
CA GLY A 88 33.00 0.97 -26.09
C GLY A 88 31.88 0.00 -26.52
N ALA A 89 31.98 -1.28 -26.14
CA ALA A 89 31.02 -2.31 -26.54
C ALA A 89 29.64 -2.11 -25.87
N MET A 90 28.58 -2.20 -26.66
CA MET A 90 27.19 -2.11 -26.19
C MET A 90 26.51 -3.48 -26.29
N TRP A 91 26.66 -4.26 -25.22
CA TRP A 91 26.38 -5.70 -25.21
C TRP A 91 24.95 -6.11 -25.61
N LEU A 92 23.93 -5.27 -25.37
CA LEU A 92 22.55 -5.52 -25.81
C LEU A 92 22.41 -5.60 -27.34
N LYS A 93 23.30 -4.94 -28.09
CA LYS A 93 23.31 -4.92 -29.56
C LYS A 93 24.41 -5.82 -30.15
N GLU A 94 25.56 -5.91 -29.49
CA GLU A 94 26.74 -6.60 -30.02
C GLU A 94 26.84 -8.06 -29.56
N PHE A 95 26.52 -8.34 -28.30
CA PHE A 95 26.74 -9.66 -27.68
C PHE A 95 25.44 -10.47 -27.59
N LEU A 96 24.36 -9.84 -27.08
CA LEU A 96 23.10 -10.52 -26.79
C LEU A 96 22.47 -11.21 -28.02
N PRO A 97 22.47 -10.63 -29.24
CA PRO A 97 21.97 -11.32 -30.44
C PRO A 97 22.83 -12.52 -30.85
N SER A 98 24.10 -12.58 -30.44
CA SER A 98 24.98 -13.73 -30.66
C SER A 98 24.73 -14.87 -29.66
N SER A 99 23.98 -14.61 -28.59
CA SER A 99 23.46 -15.63 -27.65
C SER A 99 21.99 -15.98 -27.96
N PHE A 100 21.17 -15.01 -28.37
CA PHE A 100 19.76 -15.19 -28.73
C PHE A 100 19.45 -14.56 -30.11
N PRO A 101 19.72 -15.26 -31.24
CA PRO A 101 19.53 -14.70 -32.59
C PRO A 101 18.10 -14.28 -32.91
N ASN A 102 17.12 -14.92 -32.26
CA ASN A 102 15.68 -14.62 -32.41
C ASN A 102 15.14 -13.71 -31.29
N ALA A 103 15.99 -12.95 -30.59
CA ALA A 103 15.56 -11.93 -29.64
C ALA A 103 15.41 -10.57 -30.34
N ARG A 104 14.24 -9.94 -30.20
CA ARG A 104 14.10 -8.51 -30.48
C ARG A 104 14.51 -7.75 -29.22
N VAL A 105 15.51 -6.87 -29.35
CA VAL A 105 16.10 -6.16 -28.20
C VAL A 105 15.72 -4.70 -28.25
N MET A 106 15.19 -4.19 -27.14
CA MET A 106 14.75 -2.81 -26.97
C MET A 106 15.38 -2.21 -25.71
N SER A 107 15.57 -0.88 -25.67
CA SER A 107 15.84 -0.17 -24.42
C SER A 107 14.95 1.07 -24.28
N PHE A 108 14.47 1.30 -23.06
CA PHE A 108 13.64 2.45 -22.71
C PHE A 108 14.49 3.59 -22.16
N GLY A 109 14.48 4.71 -22.89
CA GLY A 109 15.02 5.99 -22.44
C GLY A 109 13.96 6.81 -21.71
N TRP A 110 14.28 7.31 -20.53
CA TRP A 110 13.38 8.13 -19.71
C TRP A 110 14.17 9.21 -18.97
N ASP A 111 13.52 10.31 -18.57
CA ASP A 111 14.24 11.42 -17.94
C ASP A 111 14.57 11.14 -16.47
N SER A 112 15.57 10.30 -16.27
CA SER A 112 16.09 9.86 -14.97
C SER A 112 17.05 10.88 -14.31
N ARG A 113 17.12 12.12 -14.81
CA ARG A 113 18.12 13.11 -14.40
C ARG A 113 17.72 13.81 -13.11
N ILE A 114 18.65 13.86 -12.15
CA ILE A 114 18.45 14.55 -10.85
C ILE A 114 18.97 15.99 -10.80
N THR A 115 19.69 16.44 -11.85
CA THR A 115 20.17 17.83 -12.02
C THR A 115 19.75 18.36 -13.39
N GLY A 116 19.46 19.66 -13.48
CA GLY A 116 19.09 20.33 -14.75
C GLY A 116 17.77 19.88 -15.39
N ASN A 117 17.08 18.91 -14.80
CA ASN A 117 15.82 18.36 -15.31
C ASN A 117 14.68 19.38 -15.18
N SER A 118 13.87 19.50 -16.23
CA SER A 118 12.67 20.36 -16.30
C SER A 118 11.36 19.56 -16.39
N SER A 119 11.45 18.23 -16.42
CA SER A 119 10.29 17.32 -16.39
C SER A 119 9.70 17.27 -14.99
N THR A 120 8.38 17.43 -14.91
CA THR A 120 7.60 17.19 -13.69
C THR A 120 7.20 15.73 -13.51
N ALA A 121 7.43 14.88 -14.52
CA ALA A 121 6.87 13.53 -14.59
C ALA A 121 7.46 12.56 -13.54
N THR A 122 6.56 11.87 -12.86
CA THR A 122 6.82 10.83 -11.84
C THR A 122 7.33 9.52 -12.43
N LEU A 123 7.90 8.65 -11.59
CA LEU A 123 8.26 7.28 -11.95
C LEU A 123 7.04 6.49 -12.45
N LYS A 124 5.85 6.77 -11.88
CA LYS A 124 4.57 6.19 -12.32
C LYS A 124 4.23 6.58 -13.77
N GLU A 125 4.33 7.85 -14.14
CA GLU A 125 4.00 8.31 -15.49
C GLU A 125 4.94 7.73 -16.55
N TRP A 126 6.25 7.62 -16.24
CA TRP A 126 7.20 6.94 -17.11
C TRP A 126 6.94 5.42 -17.23
N ALA A 127 6.56 4.76 -16.14
CA ALA A 127 6.12 3.36 -16.15
C ALA A 127 4.85 3.17 -17.00
N ASP A 128 3.87 4.07 -16.89
CA ASP A 128 2.66 4.07 -17.71
C ASP A 128 2.98 4.29 -19.20
N GLN A 129 3.92 5.20 -19.54
CA GLN A 129 4.39 5.40 -20.92
C GLN A 129 5.11 4.17 -21.49
N LEU A 130 5.96 3.49 -20.72
CA LEU A 130 6.62 2.26 -21.16
C LEU A 130 5.60 1.18 -21.52
N ALA A 131 4.61 0.94 -20.65
CA ALA A 131 3.56 -0.03 -20.91
C ALA A 131 2.73 0.31 -22.17
N VAL A 132 2.47 1.60 -22.42
CA VAL A 132 1.81 2.06 -23.66
C VAL A 132 2.67 1.81 -24.88
N GLN A 133 3.97 2.15 -24.85
CA GLN A 133 4.85 1.96 -26.01
C GLN A 133 5.13 0.48 -26.33
N LEU A 134 5.16 -0.39 -25.31
CA LEU A 134 5.18 -1.85 -25.49
C LEU A 134 3.88 -2.36 -26.13
N SER A 135 2.71 -1.91 -25.66
CA SER A 135 1.40 -2.25 -26.23
C SER A 135 1.29 -1.82 -27.70
N LEU A 136 1.78 -0.63 -28.05
CA LEU A 136 1.82 -0.14 -29.43
C LEU A 136 2.72 -0.97 -30.36
N ARG A 137 3.71 -1.70 -29.84
CA ARG A 137 4.59 -2.61 -30.60
C ARG A 137 4.18 -4.09 -30.56
N ARG A 138 3.05 -4.40 -29.91
CA ARG A 138 2.53 -5.77 -29.73
C ARG A 138 1.05 -5.88 -30.13
N GLN A 139 0.69 -5.20 -31.22
CA GLN A 139 -0.69 -5.14 -31.71
C GLN A 139 -1.16 -6.43 -32.41
N SER A 140 -0.29 -7.12 -33.16
CA SER A 140 -0.64 -8.36 -33.89
C SER A 140 -0.86 -9.54 -32.93
N ALA A 141 -1.67 -10.51 -33.33
CA ALA A 141 -1.94 -11.69 -32.51
C ALA A 141 -0.67 -12.51 -32.23
N GLU A 142 0.22 -12.68 -33.23
CA GLU A 142 1.51 -13.37 -33.04
C GLU A 142 2.36 -12.65 -31.99
N SER A 143 2.43 -11.32 -32.08
CA SER A 143 3.25 -10.51 -31.18
C SER A 143 2.79 -10.51 -29.72
N ARG A 144 1.59 -11.01 -29.41
CA ARG A 144 1.09 -11.13 -28.03
C ARG A 144 1.47 -12.44 -27.34
N GLY A 145 1.75 -13.50 -28.10
CA GLY A 145 2.21 -14.80 -27.56
C GLY A 145 3.70 -14.86 -27.24
N ILE A 146 4.46 -13.83 -27.65
CA ILE A 146 5.93 -13.79 -27.50
C ILE A 146 6.30 -13.37 -26.07
N PRO A 147 7.10 -14.13 -25.29
CA PRO A 147 7.53 -13.71 -23.96
C PRO A 147 8.30 -12.38 -23.97
N ILE A 148 8.07 -11.57 -22.95
CA ILE A 148 8.85 -10.37 -22.63
C ILE A 148 9.78 -10.70 -21.45
N ILE A 149 11.06 -10.33 -21.57
CA ILE A 149 12.02 -10.37 -20.46
C ILE A 149 12.52 -8.94 -20.21
N ILE A 150 12.33 -8.46 -18.98
CA ILE A 150 12.71 -7.11 -18.58
C ILE A 150 14.10 -7.16 -17.93
N ILE A 151 15.03 -6.30 -18.36
CA ILE A 151 16.35 -6.13 -17.73
C ILE A 151 16.42 -4.71 -17.17
N ALA A 152 16.49 -4.56 -15.86
CA ALA A 152 16.27 -3.28 -15.20
C ALA A 152 17.40 -2.91 -14.24
N HIS A 153 18.09 -1.79 -14.50
CA HIS A 153 19.22 -1.31 -13.69
C HIS A 153 18.79 -0.26 -12.67
N ASN A 154 19.20 -0.44 -11.40
CA ASN A 154 18.98 0.54 -10.33
C ASN A 154 17.49 0.97 -10.24
N VAL A 155 17.19 2.27 -10.19
CA VAL A 155 15.83 2.84 -10.20
C VAL A 155 14.96 2.35 -11.37
N GLY A 156 15.55 1.93 -12.49
CA GLY A 156 14.81 1.30 -13.59
C GLY A 156 14.04 0.04 -13.15
N GLY A 157 14.52 -0.67 -12.13
CA GLY A 157 13.80 -1.80 -11.53
C GLY A 157 12.56 -1.39 -10.73
N LEU A 158 12.58 -0.22 -10.09
CA LEU A 158 11.39 0.34 -9.42
C LEU A 158 10.34 0.78 -10.45
N MET A 159 10.78 1.40 -11.56
CA MET A 159 9.91 1.66 -12.71
C MET A 159 9.31 0.37 -13.27
N ALA A 160 10.10 -0.70 -13.40
CA ALA A 160 9.63 -1.99 -13.90
C ALA A 160 8.58 -2.63 -12.98
N LYS A 161 8.78 -2.61 -11.65
CA LYS A 161 7.76 -3.03 -10.67
C LYS A 161 6.46 -2.24 -10.85
N ARG A 162 6.55 -0.90 -10.90
CA ARG A 162 5.38 -0.02 -11.08
C ARG A 162 4.69 -0.25 -12.43
N MET A 163 5.45 -0.51 -13.49
CA MET A 163 4.90 -0.85 -14.81
C MET A 163 4.09 -2.15 -14.77
N LEU A 164 4.62 -3.20 -14.12
CA LEU A 164 3.96 -4.51 -14.01
C LEU A 164 2.69 -4.43 -13.16
N LEU A 165 2.70 -3.69 -12.04
CA LEU A 165 1.52 -3.42 -11.21
C LEU A 165 0.46 -2.61 -11.98
N ASN A 166 0.86 -1.51 -12.62
CA ASN A 166 -0.06 -0.71 -13.42
C ASN A 166 -0.64 -1.52 -14.60
N ALA A 167 0.12 -2.46 -15.18
CA ALA A 167 -0.33 -3.31 -16.26
C ALA A 167 -1.29 -4.42 -15.80
N SER A 168 -1.07 -5.03 -14.63
CA SER A 168 -2.00 -6.02 -14.05
C SER A 168 -3.32 -5.40 -13.60
N LEU A 169 -3.27 -4.17 -13.08
CA LEU A 169 -4.45 -3.37 -12.70
C LEU A 169 -5.24 -2.82 -13.89
N THR A 170 -4.68 -2.78 -15.11
CA THR A 170 -5.34 -2.16 -16.27
C THR A 170 -5.81 -3.23 -17.28
N PRO A 171 -7.12 -3.45 -17.47
CA PRO A 171 -7.63 -4.47 -18.42
C PRO A 171 -7.14 -4.30 -19.86
N ARG A 172 -6.86 -3.07 -20.32
CA ARG A 172 -6.28 -2.79 -21.65
C ARG A 172 -4.78 -3.09 -21.78
N ARG A 173 -4.10 -3.43 -20.68
CA ARG A 173 -2.65 -3.72 -20.61
C ARG A 173 -2.33 -5.09 -19.99
N ILE A 174 -3.36 -5.86 -19.63
CA ILE A 174 -3.21 -7.21 -19.07
C ILE A 174 -2.45 -8.15 -20.02
N ASP A 175 -2.61 -7.99 -21.35
CA ASP A 175 -1.82 -8.70 -22.36
C ASP A 175 -0.31 -8.49 -22.17
N ILE A 176 0.14 -7.27 -21.86
CA ILE A 176 1.56 -6.97 -21.61
C ILE A 176 2.04 -7.64 -20.33
N PHE A 177 1.25 -7.58 -19.26
CA PHE A 177 1.55 -8.24 -17.99
C PHE A 177 1.67 -9.76 -18.14
N ASN A 178 0.68 -10.41 -18.77
CA ASN A 178 0.67 -11.86 -19.06
C ASN A 178 1.81 -12.28 -20.02
N SER A 179 2.33 -11.34 -20.80
CA SER A 179 3.48 -11.59 -21.68
C SER A 179 4.82 -11.61 -20.92
N VAL A 180 4.93 -11.05 -19.71
CA VAL A 180 6.22 -10.95 -19.03
C VAL A 180 6.59 -12.28 -18.38
N ALA A 181 7.62 -12.93 -18.93
CA ALA A 181 8.15 -14.20 -18.46
C ALA A 181 9.03 -14.04 -17.22
N ALA A 182 9.92 -13.03 -17.25
CA ALA A 182 10.87 -12.78 -16.18
C ALA A 182 11.30 -11.31 -16.08
N ILE A 183 11.84 -10.96 -14.91
CA ILE A 183 12.55 -9.72 -14.67
C ILE A 183 13.95 -9.98 -14.09
N VAL A 184 14.93 -9.27 -14.64
CA VAL A 184 16.35 -9.30 -14.28
C VAL A 184 16.73 -7.95 -13.68
N PHE A 185 16.82 -7.88 -12.35
CA PHE A 185 17.20 -6.69 -11.61
C PHE A 185 18.72 -6.59 -11.46
N LEU A 186 19.31 -5.48 -11.93
CA LEU A 186 20.73 -5.18 -11.82
C LEU A 186 20.92 -4.06 -10.79
N GLY A 187 21.22 -4.41 -9.54
CA GLY A 187 21.40 -3.46 -8.43
C GLY A 187 20.17 -2.62 -8.13
N THR A 188 18.96 -3.20 -8.19
CA THR A 188 17.73 -2.44 -7.89
C THR A 188 17.58 -2.29 -6.37
N PRO A 189 17.46 -1.07 -5.82
CA PRO A 189 17.25 -0.83 -4.39
C PRO A 189 15.77 -1.11 -4.03
N HIS A 190 15.43 -2.38 -3.82
CA HIS A 190 14.04 -2.84 -3.71
C HIS A 190 13.25 -2.20 -2.58
N ARG A 191 13.88 -1.92 -1.44
CA ARG A 191 13.28 -1.28 -0.25
C ARG A 191 13.52 0.24 -0.19
N GLY A 192 13.88 0.85 -1.32
CA GLY A 192 14.35 2.23 -1.41
C GLY A 192 15.78 2.40 -0.89
N PHE A 193 16.23 3.66 -0.80
CA PHE A 193 17.59 4.02 -0.38
C PHE A 193 17.72 4.10 1.15
N GLY A 194 17.73 2.94 1.81
CA GLY A 194 17.86 2.83 3.27
C GLY A 194 19.27 3.11 3.79
N SER A 195 20.30 2.89 2.95
CA SER A 195 21.70 3.11 3.32
C SER A 195 22.08 4.59 3.29
N LEU A 196 22.67 5.07 4.40
CA LEU A 196 23.37 6.37 4.47
C LEU A 196 24.35 6.54 3.30
N SER A 197 24.98 5.45 2.85
CA SER A 197 25.95 5.42 1.74
C SER A 197 25.35 5.97 0.44
N THR A 198 24.15 5.52 0.10
CA THR A 198 23.42 5.94 -1.10
C THR A 198 22.79 7.31 -0.93
N PHE A 199 22.30 7.61 0.29
CA PHE A 199 21.82 8.95 0.63
C PHE A 199 22.93 10.01 0.49
N PHE A 200 24.18 9.73 0.88
CA PHE A 200 25.33 10.62 0.65
C PHE A 200 25.67 10.78 -0.84
N ALA A 201 25.66 9.70 -1.62
CA ALA A 201 25.90 9.77 -3.06
C ALA A 201 24.82 10.57 -3.82
N ILE A 202 23.58 10.57 -3.32
CA ILE A 202 22.45 11.31 -3.91
C ILE A 202 22.36 12.75 -3.38
N SER A 203 22.71 13.01 -2.12
CA SER A 203 22.59 14.35 -1.49
C SER A 203 23.78 15.28 -1.76
N THR A 204 24.95 14.76 -2.13
CA THR A 204 26.08 15.56 -2.63
C THR A 204 25.79 16.20 -3.99
N ILE A 205 24.78 15.70 -4.72
CA ILE A 205 24.35 16.21 -6.01
C ILE A 205 23.27 17.28 -5.78
N GLY A 206 23.73 18.52 -5.59
CA GLY A 206 22.88 19.65 -5.20
C GLY A 206 21.82 20.02 -6.24
N SER A 207 20.56 19.75 -5.94
CA SER A 207 19.40 20.37 -6.60
C SER A 207 18.24 20.51 -5.62
N ARG A 208 17.63 21.71 -5.62
CA ARG A 208 16.33 21.97 -4.98
C ARG A 208 15.27 21.83 -6.07
N ASN A 209 14.17 21.15 -5.76
CA ASN A 209 13.02 20.91 -6.64
C ASN A 209 13.32 19.95 -7.81
N ASN A 210 13.17 18.63 -7.60
CA ASN A 210 13.14 17.61 -8.66
C ASN A 210 12.21 16.47 -8.20
N THR A 211 11.12 16.22 -8.94
CA THR A 211 10.03 15.31 -8.53
C THR A 211 10.50 13.89 -8.28
N LEU A 212 11.30 13.35 -9.22
CA LEU A 212 11.89 12.02 -9.12
C LEU A 212 12.82 11.93 -7.89
N LEU A 213 13.60 12.97 -7.59
CA LEU A 213 14.49 13.00 -6.43
C LEU A 213 13.75 13.08 -5.09
N SER A 214 12.53 13.63 -5.04
CA SER A 214 11.64 13.52 -3.87
C SER A 214 11.01 12.13 -3.76
N GLU A 215 10.41 11.62 -4.84
CA GLU A 215 9.82 10.26 -4.89
C GLU A 215 10.87 9.20 -4.48
N LEU A 216 12.11 9.33 -4.92
CA LEU A 216 13.21 8.42 -4.55
C LEU A 216 13.70 8.54 -3.10
N LYS A 217 13.44 9.64 -2.39
CA LYS A 217 13.75 9.78 -0.96
C LYS A 217 12.65 9.23 -0.06
N GLU A 218 11.46 9.00 -0.62
CA GLU A 218 10.25 8.65 0.11
C GLU A 218 10.24 7.15 0.41
N SER A 219 10.87 6.76 1.52
CA SER A 219 11.19 5.35 1.82
C SER A 219 9.98 4.44 2.08
N GLN A 220 8.74 4.96 2.06
CA GLN A 220 7.52 4.16 2.16
C GLN A 220 6.91 3.82 0.80
N SER A 221 6.75 4.76 -0.13
CA SER A 221 6.29 4.44 -1.50
C SER A 221 7.14 3.34 -2.16
N HIS A 222 8.43 3.24 -1.83
CA HIS A 222 9.26 2.10 -2.23
C HIS A 222 8.94 0.78 -1.52
N ARG A 223 8.57 0.80 -0.23
CA ARG A 223 8.14 -0.40 0.52
C ARG A 223 6.74 -0.85 0.10
N ASP A 224 5.80 0.07 -0.05
CA ASP A 224 4.46 -0.18 -0.58
C ASP A 224 4.55 -0.77 -2.00
N LEU A 225 5.45 -0.24 -2.84
CA LEU A 225 5.79 -0.80 -4.16
C LEU A 225 6.47 -2.17 -4.08
N ASP A 226 7.31 -2.41 -3.06
CA ASP A 226 7.98 -3.69 -2.83
C ASP A 226 6.97 -4.77 -2.41
N GLU A 227 6.10 -4.48 -1.46
CA GLU A 227 5.07 -5.36 -0.94
C GLU A 227 3.98 -5.66 -1.98
N GLN A 228 3.47 -4.64 -2.69
CA GLN A 228 2.56 -4.84 -3.82
C GLN A 228 3.19 -5.72 -4.91
N PHE A 229 4.48 -5.53 -5.22
CA PHE A 229 5.18 -6.37 -6.18
C PHE A 229 5.41 -7.79 -5.65
N TYR A 230 5.68 -7.97 -4.36
CA TYR A 230 5.78 -9.28 -3.71
C TYR A 230 4.47 -10.06 -3.80
N MET A 231 3.32 -9.39 -3.55
CA MET A 231 1.98 -9.97 -3.73
C MET A 231 1.68 -10.28 -5.20
N LEU A 232 2.13 -9.42 -6.12
CA LEU A 232 2.04 -9.67 -7.56
C LEU A 232 2.84 -10.90 -7.99
N LEU A 233 3.99 -11.17 -7.35
CA LEU A 233 4.71 -12.42 -7.56
C LEU A 233 3.89 -13.62 -7.07
N ASP A 234 3.41 -13.62 -5.82
CA ASP A 234 2.61 -14.72 -5.24
C ASP A 234 1.43 -15.14 -6.15
N GLY A 235 0.75 -14.17 -6.77
CA GLY A 235 -0.37 -14.40 -7.71
C GLY A 235 0.02 -14.79 -9.15
N THR A 236 1.31 -14.89 -9.50
CA THR A 236 1.79 -15.10 -10.88
C THR A 236 2.88 -16.18 -11.01
N HIS A 237 3.23 -16.49 -12.25
CA HIS A 237 4.41 -17.28 -12.60
C HIS A 237 5.59 -16.44 -13.10
N LEU A 238 5.65 -15.15 -12.76
CA LEU A 238 6.80 -14.30 -13.08
C LEU A 238 8.05 -14.83 -12.36
N ASP A 239 9.13 -15.05 -13.12
CA ASP A 239 10.43 -15.45 -12.58
C ASP A 239 11.30 -14.21 -12.32
N VAL A 240 12.11 -14.25 -11.25
CA VAL A 240 12.85 -13.08 -10.75
C VAL A 240 14.31 -13.42 -10.53
N TYR A 241 15.19 -12.62 -11.14
CA TYR A 241 16.64 -12.72 -11.02
C TYR A 241 17.18 -11.39 -10.50
N SER A 242 18.00 -11.42 -9.45
CA SER A 242 18.52 -10.22 -8.78
C SER A 242 20.04 -10.28 -8.69
N PHE A 243 20.70 -9.22 -9.12
CA PHE A 243 22.17 -9.14 -9.18
C PHE A 243 22.69 -7.95 -8.35
N TYR A 244 23.61 -8.19 -7.41
CA TYR A 244 24.17 -7.16 -6.51
C TYR A 244 25.68 -6.93 -6.72
N GLU A 245 26.18 -5.75 -6.36
CA GLU A 245 27.60 -5.37 -6.53
C GLU A 245 28.50 -6.03 -5.48
N MET A 246 29.69 -6.49 -5.88
CA MET A 246 30.69 -7.04 -4.96
C MET A 246 31.97 -6.18 -4.86
N GLN A 247 32.12 -5.15 -5.70
CA GLN A 247 33.18 -4.15 -5.59
C GLN A 247 32.65 -2.80 -5.09
N LYS A 248 33.55 -1.93 -4.62
CA LYS A 248 33.20 -0.60 -4.10
C LYS A 248 32.96 0.42 -5.22
N THR A 249 32.06 1.36 -4.98
CA THR A 249 31.80 2.50 -5.88
C THR A 249 32.53 3.74 -5.38
N GLY A 250 33.82 3.85 -5.74
CA GLY A 250 34.70 4.95 -5.32
C GLY A 250 35.02 4.89 -3.82
N LEU A 251 34.79 6.00 -3.09
CA LEU A 251 34.91 6.04 -1.62
C LEU A 251 33.72 5.36 -0.91
N VAL A 252 32.62 5.08 -1.61
CA VAL A 252 31.40 4.50 -1.04
C VAL A 252 31.53 2.97 -1.01
N PRO A 253 31.31 2.29 0.14
CA PRO A 253 31.52 0.84 0.25
C PRO A 253 30.68 0.02 -0.74
N GLN A 254 29.39 0.33 -0.86
CA GLN A 254 28.45 -0.12 -1.88
C GLN A 254 27.43 1.01 -2.09
N LEU A 255 26.99 1.24 -3.32
CA LEU A 255 25.93 2.18 -3.66
C LEU A 255 24.54 1.56 -3.51
N VAL A 256 24.39 0.24 -3.72
CA VAL A 256 23.22 -0.53 -3.28
C VAL A 256 23.73 -1.80 -2.61
N SER A 257 23.45 -1.95 -1.32
CA SER A 257 23.90 -3.11 -0.55
C SER A 257 23.18 -4.40 -0.96
N LYS A 258 23.75 -5.56 -0.59
CA LYS A 258 23.11 -6.86 -0.85
C LYS A 258 21.68 -6.93 -0.29
N ASP A 259 21.43 -6.36 0.89
CA ASP A 259 20.13 -6.42 1.56
C ASP A 259 19.11 -5.43 0.96
N GLU A 260 19.57 -4.37 0.27
CA GLU A 260 18.73 -3.49 -0.54
C GLU A 260 18.42 -4.11 -1.92
N ALA A 261 19.36 -4.89 -2.47
CA ALA A 261 19.21 -5.63 -3.73
C ALA A 261 18.53 -7.02 -3.60
N PHE A 262 18.07 -7.39 -2.39
CA PHE A 262 17.44 -8.68 -2.09
C PHE A 262 15.95 -8.50 -1.82
N LEU A 263 15.10 -8.96 -2.74
CA LEU A 263 13.64 -8.87 -2.68
C LEU A 263 13.07 -9.71 -1.53
N GLY A 264 13.67 -10.86 -1.24
CA GLY A 264 13.22 -11.78 -0.18
C GLY A 264 12.12 -12.75 -0.60
N HIS A 265 11.78 -12.81 -1.89
CA HIS A 265 10.72 -13.68 -2.40
C HIS A 265 11.24 -15.10 -2.68
N PRO A 266 10.51 -16.20 -2.37
CA PRO A 266 11.01 -17.58 -2.56
C PRO A 266 11.37 -18.00 -3.99
N ARG A 267 10.93 -17.25 -5.02
CA ARG A 267 11.32 -17.41 -6.43
C ARG A 267 12.47 -16.50 -6.89
N GLU A 268 12.99 -15.65 -6.03
CA GLU A 268 14.12 -14.78 -6.37
C GLU A 268 15.43 -15.58 -6.46
N ARG A 269 16.09 -15.48 -7.61
CA ARG A 269 17.44 -15.98 -7.82
C ARG A 269 18.44 -14.83 -7.63
N LEU A 270 18.89 -14.66 -6.38
CA LEU A 270 19.88 -13.63 -6.00
C LEU A 270 21.32 -14.13 -6.26
N SER A 271 22.09 -13.41 -7.08
CA SER A 271 23.52 -13.64 -7.31
C SER A 271 24.36 -12.37 -7.14
N GLY A 272 25.66 -12.53 -6.89
CA GLY A 272 26.62 -11.43 -6.79
C GLY A 272 27.45 -11.31 -8.06
N LEU A 273 27.61 -10.09 -8.59
CA LEU A 273 28.52 -9.82 -9.69
C LEU A 273 29.82 -9.18 -9.18
N ALA A 274 30.96 -9.63 -9.71
CA ALA A 274 32.30 -9.16 -9.36
C ALA A 274 32.61 -7.76 -9.95
N SER A 275 31.67 -6.83 -9.86
CA SER A 275 31.73 -5.46 -10.39
C SER A 275 31.21 -4.45 -9.35
N ASN A 276 31.35 -3.16 -9.64
CA ASN A 276 30.72 -2.07 -8.87
C ASN A 276 29.36 -1.69 -9.48
N HIS A 277 28.55 -0.91 -8.78
CA HIS A 277 27.19 -0.55 -9.17
C HIS A 277 27.05 0.00 -10.59
N SER A 278 28.03 0.79 -11.04
CA SER A 278 28.05 1.40 -12.37
C SER A 278 28.45 0.44 -13.48
N GLY A 279 29.08 -0.68 -13.12
CA GLY A 279 29.48 -1.78 -14.00
C GLY A 279 28.51 -2.97 -14.02
N LEU A 280 27.53 -3.04 -13.11
CA LEU A 280 26.51 -4.12 -13.07
C LEU A 280 25.72 -4.31 -14.38
N ALA A 281 25.70 -3.30 -15.25
CA ALA A 281 24.99 -3.29 -16.53
C ALA A 281 25.93 -3.17 -17.75
N LYS A 282 27.25 -3.39 -17.57
CA LYS A 282 28.29 -3.10 -18.57
C LYS A 282 29.33 -4.21 -18.61
N PHE A 283 29.37 -4.94 -19.73
CA PHE A 283 30.27 -6.06 -19.95
C PHE A 283 31.22 -5.76 -21.10
N ASP A 284 32.48 -6.16 -20.97
CA ASP A 284 33.52 -5.80 -21.95
C ASP A 284 33.63 -6.78 -23.13
N SER A 285 33.15 -8.01 -22.93
CA SER A 285 33.31 -9.20 -23.76
C SER A 285 32.13 -10.17 -23.58
N ARG A 286 32.09 -11.28 -24.35
CA ARG A 286 31.10 -12.36 -24.16
C ARG A 286 31.52 -13.34 -23.07
N GLU A 287 32.79 -13.28 -22.71
CA GLU A 287 33.50 -14.10 -21.73
C GLU A 287 33.40 -13.50 -20.31
N ASP A 288 32.89 -12.27 -20.19
CA ASP A 288 32.58 -11.59 -18.94
C ASP A 288 31.57 -12.42 -18.09
N TRP A 289 31.97 -12.74 -16.86
CA TRP A 289 31.19 -13.57 -15.94
C TRP A 289 29.84 -12.94 -15.51
N GLY A 290 29.70 -11.62 -15.62
CA GLY A 290 28.42 -10.93 -15.45
C GLY A 290 27.50 -11.11 -16.65
N TYR A 291 28.03 -11.01 -17.87
CA TYR A 291 27.28 -11.28 -19.10
C TYR A 291 26.81 -12.74 -19.14
N ILE A 292 27.68 -13.70 -18.83
CA ILE A 292 27.37 -15.14 -18.80
C ILE A 292 26.21 -15.44 -17.84
N GLN A 293 26.22 -14.86 -16.64
CA GLN A 293 25.13 -15.06 -15.66
C GLN A 293 23.80 -14.46 -16.12
N ILE A 294 23.81 -13.30 -16.78
CA ILE A 294 22.60 -12.67 -17.32
C ILE A 294 22.06 -13.48 -18.51
N VAL A 295 22.92 -14.00 -19.38
CA VAL A 295 22.50 -14.93 -20.45
C VAL A 295 21.85 -16.17 -19.87
N ALA A 296 22.43 -16.81 -18.84
CA ALA A 296 21.83 -17.97 -18.19
C ALA A 296 20.46 -17.67 -17.57
N ALA A 297 20.28 -16.48 -16.96
CA ALA A 297 19.00 -16.03 -16.43
C ALA A 297 17.93 -15.80 -17.51
N ILE A 298 18.32 -15.26 -18.67
CA ILE A 298 17.43 -15.05 -19.82
C ILE A 298 17.03 -16.39 -20.45
N ASP A 299 17.99 -17.29 -20.64
CA ASP A 299 17.78 -18.61 -21.25
C ASP A 299 16.80 -19.46 -20.41
N GLU A 300 17.06 -19.57 -19.11
CA GLU A 300 16.19 -20.31 -18.18
C GLU A 300 14.78 -19.72 -18.09
N ALA A 301 14.63 -18.39 -18.20
CA ALA A 301 13.31 -17.73 -18.23
C ALA A 301 12.50 -18.03 -19.51
N ILE A 302 13.16 -18.09 -20.68
CA ILE A 302 12.53 -18.50 -21.95
C ILE A 302 12.04 -19.95 -21.82
N ASP A 303 12.90 -20.81 -21.31
CA ASP A 303 12.69 -22.26 -21.14
C ASP A 303 11.55 -22.54 -20.14
N HIS A 304 11.47 -21.76 -19.06
CA HIS A 304 10.36 -21.76 -18.10
C HIS A 304 9.03 -21.31 -18.72
N TYR A 305 9.01 -20.24 -19.51
CA TYR A 305 7.79 -19.74 -20.17
C TYR A 305 7.26 -20.74 -21.21
N ALA A 306 8.16 -21.34 -22.00
CA ALA A 306 7.82 -22.36 -22.98
C ALA A 306 7.16 -23.59 -22.34
N ARG A 307 7.75 -24.12 -21.25
CA ARG A 307 7.17 -25.26 -20.50
C ARG A 307 5.77 -24.98 -19.94
N ARG A 308 5.52 -23.75 -19.46
CA ARG A 308 4.21 -23.31 -18.97
C ARG A 308 3.19 -23.23 -20.12
N SER A 309 3.55 -22.58 -21.22
CA SER A 309 2.69 -22.38 -22.39
C SER A 309 2.34 -23.68 -23.13
N ALA A 310 3.20 -24.71 -23.02
CA ALA A 310 2.98 -26.03 -23.62
C ALA A 310 2.07 -26.96 -22.80
N SER A 311 1.62 -26.57 -21.60
CA SER A 311 0.82 -27.42 -20.70
C SER A 311 -0.68 -27.07 -20.75
N PRO A 312 -1.55 -27.93 -21.31
CA PRO A 312 -2.99 -27.67 -21.34
C PRO A 312 -3.60 -27.63 -19.94
N LEU A 313 -4.64 -26.81 -19.76
CA LEU A 313 -5.43 -26.73 -18.53
C LEU A 313 -5.96 -28.12 -18.13
N ARG A 314 -5.41 -28.69 -17.06
CA ARG A 314 -5.98 -29.88 -16.42
C ARG A 314 -7.30 -29.45 -15.78
N ALA A 315 -8.42 -29.92 -16.35
CA ALA A 315 -9.75 -29.62 -15.84
C ALA A 315 -9.88 -30.01 -14.35
N PRO A 316 -10.74 -29.34 -13.56
CA PRO A 316 -10.90 -29.66 -12.14
C PRO A 316 -11.21 -31.14 -11.95
N SER A 317 -10.35 -31.84 -11.22
CA SER A 317 -10.59 -33.23 -10.85
C SER A 317 -11.82 -33.29 -9.96
N GLN A 318 -12.84 -34.02 -10.40
CA GLN A 318 -14.02 -34.30 -9.58
C GLN A 318 -13.59 -34.93 -8.26
N GLU A 319 -14.17 -34.49 -7.15
CA GLU A 319 -13.99 -35.17 -5.86
C GLU A 319 -14.61 -36.59 -5.96
N PRO A 320 -13.97 -37.61 -5.35
CA PRO A 320 -14.51 -38.97 -5.38
C PRO A 320 -15.83 -39.01 -4.61
N SER A 321 -16.90 -39.41 -5.30
CA SER A 321 -18.24 -39.53 -4.72
C SER A 321 -18.26 -40.51 -3.55
N SER A 322 -18.86 -40.08 -2.43
CA SER A 322 -19.07 -40.93 -1.25
C SER A 322 -20.07 -42.06 -1.55
N ASP A 323 -19.59 -43.31 -1.61
CA ASP A 323 -20.41 -44.49 -1.84
C ASP A 323 -20.63 -45.27 -0.52
N PRO A 324 -21.85 -45.28 0.06
CA PRO A 324 -22.06 -45.65 1.46
C PRO A 324 -22.30 -47.16 1.67
N ALA A 325 -21.35 -48.01 1.26
CA ALA A 325 -21.52 -49.47 1.35
C ALA A 325 -20.23 -50.27 1.64
N ARG A 326 -19.78 -50.26 2.92
CA ARG A 326 -19.07 -51.39 3.59
C ARG A 326 -18.80 -51.12 5.07
N LEU A 327 -19.70 -51.60 5.93
CA LEU A 327 -19.39 -52.03 7.29
C LEU A 327 -19.55 -53.55 7.38
N GLU A 328 -19.08 -54.11 8.50
CA GLU A 328 -19.20 -55.51 8.95
C GLU A 328 -18.16 -56.55 8.50
N SER A 329 -18.04 -57.57 9.37
CA SER A 329 -16.96 -58.56 9.52
C SER A 329 -15.57 -57.96 9.88
N SER A 330 -14.84 -58.46 10.88
CA SER A 330 -15.19 -59.35 12.00
C SER A 330 -14.10 -59.26 13.07
N GLY A 331 -14.42 -59.39 14.37
CA GLY A 331 -13.42 -59.51 15.43
C GLY A 331 -13.70 -60.69 16.37
N LEU A 332 -12.67 -61.20 17.06
CA LEU A 332 -12.79 -62.08 18.23
C LEU A 332 -11.44 -62.24 18.96
N LEU A 333 -11.42 -62.06 20.30
CA LEU A 333 -10.44 -62.56 21.31
C LEU A 333 -8.94 -62.19 21.17
N GLY A 334 -8.12 -62.14 22.24
CA GLY A 334 -8.39 -62.19 23.69
C GLY A 334 -7.22 -62.74 24.53
N VAL A 335 -7.14 -62.34 25.82
CA VAL A 335 -6.27 -62.86 26.91
C VAL A 335 -4.80 -62.35 26.97
N GLY A 336 -4.29 -62.08 28.19
CA GLY A 336 -2.90 -61.76 28.58
C GLY A 336 -2.42 -62.70 29.72
N PRO A 337 -1.69 -62.29 30.79
CA PRO A 337 -0.94 -61.05 31.09
C PRO A 337 0.51 -61.33 31.61
N ASP A 338 1.27 -60.33 32.12
CA ASP A 338 2.02 -60.36 33.42
C ASP A 338 2.96 -59.12 33.65
N PHE A 339 3.65 -59.05 34.81
CA PHE A 339 4.19 -57.82 35.45
C PHE A 339 5.76 -57.79 35.63
N PRO A 340 6.39 -56.70 36.16
CA PRO A 340 7.82 -56.32 35.99
C PRO A 340 8.66 -56.55 37.29
N PRO A 341 9.62 -55.72 37.79
CA PRO A 341 10.50 -54.66 37.23
C PRO A 341 12.00 -54.78 37.69
N THR A 342 12.86 -53.79 37.40
CA THR A 342 13.99 -53.40 38.30
C THR A 342 14.58 -52.01 38.04
N LEU A 343 15.21 -51.40 39.06
CA LEU A 343 16.05 -50.19 38.96
C LEU A 343 17.53 -50.54 39.20
N ARG A 344 18.48 -49.70 38.73
CA ARG A 344 19.38 -48.90 39.61
C ARG A 344 20.48 -48.11 38.88
N TYR A 345 20.59 -46.83 39.26
CA TYR A 345 21.78 -46.02 39.58
C TYR A 345 23.03 -45.95 38.67
N ALA A 346 23.66 -44.77 38.70
CA ALA A 346 24.85 -44.40 37.93
C ALA A 346 26.15 -44.44 38.75
N HIS A 347 27.30 -44.30 38.08
CA HIS A 347 28.51 -43.77 38.69
C HIS A 347 29.38 -43.00 37.67
N GLN A 348 30.13 -42.01 38.15
CA GLN A 348 31.06 -41.19 37.37
C GLN A 348 32.47 -41.80 37.34
N VAL A 349 33.20 -41.61 36.23
CA VAL A 349 34.67 -41.53 36.19
C VAL A 349 35.06 -40.41 35.23
N GLN A 350 36.03 -39.57 35.62
CA GLN A 350 36.59 -38.53 34.75
C GLN A 350 37.79 -39.05 33.94
N SER A 351 37.86 -38.70 32.66
CA SER A 351 39.13 -38.51 31.97
C SER A 351 38.95 -37.49 30.83
N ASN A 352 40.04 -36.80 30.49
CA ASN A 352 40.14 -35.78 29.45
C ASN A 352 41.30 -36.24 28.52
N PRO A 353 41.26 -36.08 27.18
CA PRO A 353 41.67 -34.77 26.65
C PRO A 353 41.15 -34.34 25.24
N ARG A 354 40.97 -33.03 25.10
CA ARG A 354 41.12 -32.20 23.87
C ARG A 354 40.09 -32.40 22.72
N PRO A 355 39.93 -31.39 21.81
CA PRO A 355 38.72 -31.28 20.98
C PRO A 355 38.97 -31.38 19.47
N GLN A 356 38.01 -31.93 18.72
CA GLN A 356 37.82 -31.66 17.29
C GLN A 356 36.33 -31.67 16.88
N ARG A 357 35.99 -30.79 15.94
CA ARG A 357 34.82 -30.80 15.02
C ARG A 357 33.46 -31.10 15.65
N GLY A 358 32.74 -30.04 16.01
CA GLY A 358 31.29 -30.09 16.16
C GLY A 358 30.58 -30.24 14.81
N GLU A 359 29.43 -30.92 14.82
CA GLU A 359 28.54 -31.09 13.67
C GLU A 359 27.81 -29.78 13.33
N LEU A 360 27.31 -29.65 12.10
CA LEU A 360 26.44 -28.51 11.75
C LEU A 360 25.07 -28.68 12.44
N PRO A 361 24.52 -27.63 13.07
CA PRO A 361 23.13 -27.66 13.52
C PRO A 361 22.19 -27.76 12.31
N SER A 362 21.10 -28.51 12.47
CA SER A 362 20.04 -28.67 11.48
C SER A 362 19.52 -27.32 10.97
N PRO A 363 19.11 -27.21 9.69
CA PRO A 363 18.69 -25.92 9.11
C PRO A 363 17.52 -25.32 9.89
N ILE A 364 17.74 -24.14 10.48
CA ILE A 364 16.70 -23.38 11.18
C ILE A 364 15.62 -23.04 10.18
N ARG A 365 14.45 -23.66 10.34
CA ARG A 365 13.25 -23.42 9.55
C ARG A 365 12.70 -22.03 9.88
N ARG A 366 13.24 -21.00 9.22
CA ARG A 366 12.78 -19.61 9.37
C ARG A 366 11.31 -19.53 8.96
N GLU A 367 10.49 -18.93 9.82
CA GLU A 367 9.09 -18.63 9.52
C GLU A 367 9.00 -17.55 8.42
N PRO A 368 7.92 -17.55 7.62
CA PRO A 368 7.69 -16.49 6.64
C PRO A 368 7.47 -15.13 7.32
N ALA A 369 7.66 -14.05 6.57
CA ALA A 369 7.39 -12.69 7.06
C ALA A 369 5.92 -12.58 7.54
N ALA A 370 5.72 -11.98 8.71
CA ALA A 370 4.40 -11.88 9.31
C ALA A 370 3.51 -10.90 8.52
N ARG A 371 2.49 -11.43 7.84
CA ARG A 371 1.38 -10.63 7.31
C ARG A 371 0.63 -10.00 8.48
N PHE A 372 0.16 -8.76 8.34
CA PHE A 372 -0.61 -8.06 9.36
C PHE A 372 -2.13 -8.25 9.18
N VAL A 373 -2.89 -8.00 10.26
CA VAL A 373 -4.33 -8.26 10.41
C VAL A 373 -5.21 -7.08 10.03
N PHE A 374 -4.63 -5.88 10.02
CA PHE A 374 -5.35 -4.62 10.00
C PHE A 374 -5.33 -3.98 8.62
N ASP A 375 -6.50 -3.60 8.10
CA ASP A 375 -6.66 -2.85 6.86
C ASP A 375 -6.32 -1.35 7.03
N THR A 376 -5.15 -1.04 7.60
CA THR A 376 -4.59 0.31 7.75
C THR A 376 -3.11 0.35 7.39
N LEU A 377 -2.72 1.27 6.51
CA LEU A 377 -1.33 1.66 6.26
C LEU A 377 -1.05 3.01 6.93
N ALA A 378 0.11 3.14 7.57
CA ALA A 378 0.61 4.41 8.09
C ALA A 378 1.44 5.13 7.03
N THR A 379 1.18 6.41 6.77
CA THR A 379 1.92 7.21 5.78
C THR A 379 2.98 8.10 6.44
N SER A 380 4.10 8.30 5.75
CA SER A 380 5.27 9.09 6.18
C SER A 380 5.60 10.26 5.26
N GLU A 381 4.81 10.44 4.19
CA GLU A 381 4.54 11.79 3.69
C GLU A 381 3.89 12.61 4.82
N GLY A 382 4.39 13.81 5.08
CA GLY A 382 3.80 14.72 6.08
C GLY A 382 4.05 14.33 7.54
N VAL A 383 5.27 14.55 8.04
CA VAL A 383 5.48 14.78 9.50
C VAL A 383 4.81 16.10 9.95
N GLU A 384 4.48 16.97 8.99
CA GLU A 384 3.70 18.19 9.18
C GLU A 384 2.34 18.05 8.47
N THR A 385 1.26 17.95 9.25
CA THR A 385 -0.17 17.88 8.88
C THR A 385 -0.65 16.65 8.09
N GLY A 386 -1.90 16.24 8.36
CA GLY A 386 -2.66 15.31 7.50
C GLY A 386 -3.13 15.96 6.20
N SER A 387 -3.93 15.22 5.42
CA SER A 387 -4.53 15.78 4.21
C SER A 387 -5.47 16.93 4.57
N VAL A 388 -5.27 18.10 3.96
CA VAL A 388 -6.12 19.29 4.18
C VAL A 388 -7.60 18.95 3.96
N PHE A 389 -7.91 18.14 2.94
CA PHE A 389 -9.28 17.70 2.63
C PHE A 389 -9.86 16.73 3.67
N ALA A 390 -9.02 16.04 4.45
CA ALA A 390 -9.47 15.20 5.56
C ALA A 390 -9.75 16.03 6.82
N GLU A 391 -8.93 17.04 7.08
CA GLU A 391 -9.18 18.01 8.15
C GLU A 391 -10.42 18.86 7.82
N GLU A 392 -10.58 19.33 6.57
CA GLU A 392 -11.79 19.99 6.07
C GLU A 392 -13.04 19.11 6.22
N TRP A 393 -12.95 17.78 6.01
CA TRP A 393 -14.08 16.87 6.24
C TRP A 393 -14.52 16.85 7.71
N PHE A 394 -13.56 16.81 8.65
CA PHE A 394 -13.85 16.91 10.08
C PHE A 394 -14.30 18.31 10.52
N ASP A 395 -13.81 19.38 9.90
CA ASP A 395 -14.30 20.74 10.12
C ASP A 395 -15.77 20.86 9.70
N ASN A 396 -16.13 20.35 8.52
CA ASN A 396 -17.52 20.29 8.07
C ASN A 396 -18.40 19.46 9.03
N LEU A 397 -17.91 18.30 9.50
CA LEU A 397 -18.61 17.48 10.49
C LEU A 397 -18.86 18.27 11.79
N ARG A 398 -17.85 18.94 12.32
CA ARG A 398 -17.98 19.74 13.55
C ARG A 398 -18.98 20.88 13.36
N ASP A 399 -18.75 21.70 12.34
CA ASP A 399 -19.41 22.99 12.19
C ASP A 399 -20.88 22.85 11.77
N LYS A 400 -21.26 21.74 11.13
CA LYS A 400 -22.64 21.46 10.69
C LYS A 400 -23.35 20.39 11.52
N VAL A 401 -22.65 19.31 11.85
CA VAL A 401 -23.25 18.10 12.44
C VAL A 401 -23.10 18.08 13.95
N HIS A 402 -21.91 18.32 14.50
CA HIS A 402 -21.74 18.39 15.96
C HIS A 402 -22.56 19.54 16.53
N GLN A 403 -22.52 20.74 15.95
CA GLN A 403 -23.38 21.87 16.36
C GLN A 403 -24.86 21.43 16.46
N THR A 404 -25.42 20.85 15.40
CA THR A 404 -26.84 20.46 15.33
C THR A 404 -27.22 19.32 16.28
N VAL A 405 -26.27 18.42 16.60
CA VAL A 405 -26.48 17.32 17.55
C VAL A 405 -26.30 17.79 19.00
N GLU A 406 -25.35 18.67 19.28
CA GLU A 406 -25.03 19.12 20.65
C GLU A 406 -26.01 20.15 21.20
N GLU A 407 -26.65 20.96 20.34
CA GLU A 407 -27.76 21.88 20.70
C GLU A 407 -28.90 21.24 21.51
N ARG A 408 -29.09 19.92 21.35
CA ARG A 408 -30.11 19.13 22.06
C ARG A 408 -29.55 18.16 23.09
N HIS A 409 -28.23 18.05 23.20
CA HIS A 409 -27.59 17.14 24.15
C HIS A 409 -27.63 17.68 25.58
N LYS A 410 -27.66 16.75 26.55
CA LYS A 410 -27.52 17.01 27.98
C LYS A 410 -26.62 15.94 28.58
N ASP A 411 -25.81 16.28 29.58
CA ASP A 411 -24.93 15.33 30.28
C ASP A 411 -25.66 14.13 30.94
N SER A 412 -27.00 14.24 31.05
CA SER A 412 -27.89 13.20 31.58
C SER A 412 -28.52 12.30 30.50
N ASP A 413 -28.26 12.54 29.21
CA ASP A 413 -28.65 11.63 28.13
C ASP A 413 -27.74 10.39 28.13
N PRO A 414 -28.28 9.18 27.90
CA PRO A 414 -27.47 7.96 27.91
C PRO A 414 -26.53 7.91 26.69
N ARG A 415 -25.21 8.02 26.95
CA ARG A 415 -24.15 7.87 25.95
C ARG A 415 -24.34 6.59 25.14
N VAL A 416 -24.13 6.68 23.82
CA VAL A 416 -24.13 5.53 22.92
C VAL A 416 -22.83 4.75 23.11
N LYS A 417 -22.93 3.43 23.22
CA LYS A 417 -21.79 2.55 23.51
C LYS A 417 -21.22 1.90 22.25
N VAL A 418 -19.94 2.14 21.97
CA VAL A 418 -19.21 1.56 20.83
C VAL A 418 -18.13 0.63 21.36
N ALA A 419 -18.26 -0.67 21.11
CA ALA A 419 -17.18 -1.62 21.36
C ALA A 419 -16.25 -1.70 20.15
N ILE A 420 -14.95 -1.61 20.39
CA ILE A 420 -13.90 -1.70 19.35
C ILE A 420 -13.07 -2.94 19.66
N LEU A 421 -13.04 -3.92 18.75
CA LEU A 421 -12.31 -5.17 18.92
C LEU A 421 -10.97 -5.09 18.18
N ASP A 422 -9.88 -4.75 18.86
CA ASP A 422 -8.62 -4.32 18.21
C ASP A 422 -7.34 -4.58 19.06
N SER A 423 -6.24 -3.85 18.82
CA SER A 423 -4.93 -4.01 19.49
C SER A 423 -4.80 -3.41 20.90
N GLY A 424 -5.85 -2.75 21.40
CA GLY A 424 -5.85 -2.02 22.66
C GLY A 424 -5.82 -0.50 22.49
N VAL A 425 -5.45 0.23 23.56
CA VAL A 425 -5.42 1.70 23.55
C VAL A 425 -4.32 2.26 24.45
N ASP A 426 -3.64 3.33 24.03
CA ASP A 426 -2.71 4.07 24.89
C ASP A 426 -3.45 5.06 25.80
N ARG A 427 -3.65 4.67 27.08
CA ARG A 427 -4.23 5.54 28.12
C ARG A 427 -3.43 6.81 28.42
N SER A 428 -2.15 6.86 28.04
CA SER A 428 -1.27 8.02 28.29
C SER A 428 -1.30 9.06 27.17
N HIS A 429 -2.02 8.80 26.08
CA HIS A 429 -2.08 9.70 24.93
C HIS A 429 -2.84 11.01 25.25
N PRO A 430 -2.26 12.21 25.04
CA PRO A 430 -2.87 13.48 25.47
C PRO A 430 -4.27 13.74 24.91
N MET A 431 -4.56 13.38 23.65
CA MET A 431 -5.89 13.56 23.05
C MET A 431 -6.95 12.63 23.64
N LEU A 432 -6.55 11.47 24.19
CA LEU A 432 -7.47 10.46 24.72
C LEU A 432 -7.61 10.53 26.26
N LYS A 433 -6.61 11.08 26.95
CA LYS A 433 -6.53 11.15 28.42
C LYS A 433 -7.82 11.69 29.05
N ASP A 434 -8.32 12.82 28.55
CA ASP A 434 -9.50 13.47 29.15
C ASP A 434 -10.79 12.66 28.94
N PHE A 435 -10.85 11.78 27.92
CA PHE A 435 -11.93 10.82 27.75
C PHE A 435 -11.81 9.63 28.73
N PHE A 436 -10.59 9.21 29.11
CA PHE A 436 -10.41 8.29 30.23
C PHE A 436 -10.83 8.92 31.57
N ASP A 437 -10.42 10.16 31.83
CA ASP A 437 -10.76 10.86 33.09
C ASP A 437 -12.26 11.13 33.24
N ARG A 438 -12.98 11.38 32.14
CA ARG A 438 -14.47 11.48 32.11
C ARG A 438 -15.19 10.12 32.05
N GLY A 439 -14.45 9.01 32.19
CA GLY A 439 -14.99 7.64 32.15
C GLY A 439 -15.63 7.25 30.80
N GLN A 440 -15.33 7.96 29.72
CA GLN A 440 -15.85 7.69 28.38
C GLN A 440 -15.12 6.53 27.68
N ILE A 441 -13.87 6.22 28.06
CA ILE A 441 -13.16 5.05 27.52
C ILE A 441 -12.97 3.99 28.62
N THR A 442 -13.67 2.86 28.47
CA THR A 442 -13.33 1.62 29.18
C THR A 442 -12.45 0.74 28.30
N ALA A 443 -11.65 -0.13 28.90
CA ALA A 443 -10.89 -1.11 28.14
C ALA A 443 -10.67 -2.41 28.92
N LYS A 444 -10.74 -3.55 28.22
CA LYS A 444 -10.51 -4.92 28.73
C LYS A 444 -9.68 -5.69 27.71
N SER A 445 -8.75 -6.53 28.19
CA SER A 445 -8.03 -7.48 27.34
C SER A 445 -8.65 -8.87 27.45
N PHE A 446 -8.67 -9.59 26.34
CA PHE A 446 -9.07 -10.99 26.25
C PHE A 446 -7.90 -11.94 25.96
N ILE A 447 -6.70 -11.40 25.77
CA ILE A 447 -5.50 -12.17 25.42
C ILE A 447 -4.98 -12.90 26.67
N GLU A 448 -4.88 -14.23 26.58
CA GLU A 448 -4.37 -15.06 27.67
C GLU A 448 -2.92 -14.66 28.02
N GLY A 449 -2.63 -14.52 29.32
CA GLY A 449 -1.35 -14.01 29.83
C GLY A 449 -1.12 -12.51 29.68
N GLU A 450 -1.90 -11.79 28.86
CA GLU A 450 -1.77 -10.36 28.57
C GLU A 450 -3.02 -9.56 29.02
N PRO A 451 -3.24 -9.37 30.34
CA PRO A 451 -4.32 -8.52 30.85
C PRO A 451 -4.11 -7.03 30.52
N GLY A 452 -2.94 -6.66 30.00
CA GLY A 452 -2.57 -5.31 29.61
C GLY A 452 -3.34 -4.81 28.38
N THR A 453 -4.32 -3.94 28.60
CA THR A 453 -5.09 -3.26 27.53
C THR A 453 -4.29 -2.24 26.72
N ARG A 454 -2.98 -2.08 27.02
CA ARG A 454 -2.09 -1.13 26.37
C ARG A 454 -1.87 -1.55 24.91
N ASP A 455 -1.98 -0.59 24.02
CA ASP A 455 -1.62 -0.75 22.62
C ASP A 455 -0.09 -0.81 22.43
N VAL A 456 0.34 -1.75 21.59
CA VAL A 456 1.73 -1.89 21.14
C VAL A 456 1.85 -2.01 19.61
N CYS A 457 0.72 -1.94 18.88
CA CYS A 457 0.64 -1.90 17.43
C CYS A 457 0.37 -0.47 16.92
N GLY A 458 -0.53 0.26 17.60
CA GLY A 458 -0.99 1.61 17.27
C GLY A 458 -2.41 1.65 16.72
N HIS A 459 -2.84 0.56 16.09
CA HIS A 459 -4.09 0.48 15.34
C HIS A 459 -5.33 0.77 16.19
N GLY A 460 -5.50 0.08 17.32
CA GLY A 460 -6.65 0.28 18.21
C GLY A 460 -6.71 1.69 18.79
N THR A 461 -5.55 2.32 19.04
CA THR A 461 -5.49 3.74 19.46
C THR A 461 -5.97 4.68 18.35
N HIS A 462 -5.59 4.42 17.08
CA HIS A 462 -6.11 5.16 15.93
C HIS A 462 -7.64 5.02 15.80
N MET A 463 -8.18 3.81 15.99
CA MET A 463 -9.63 3.56 15.87
C MET A 463 -10.44 4.26 16.99
N VAL A 464 -9.92 4.28 18.23
CA VAL A 464 -10.53 5.01 19.36
C VAL A 464 -10.60 6.51 19.07
N ASP A 465 -9.51 7.08 18.57
CA ASP A 465 -9.39 8.49 18.22
C ASP A 465 -10.37 8.89 17.12
N LEU A 466 -10.44 8.12 16.02
CA LEU A 466 -11.38 8.37 14.92
C LEU A 466 -12.86 8.30 15.37
N ILE A 467 -13.22 7.35 16.24
CA ILE A 467 -14.58 7.23 16.76
C ILE A 467 -14.93 8.43 17.66
N LEU A 468 -14.03 8.86 18.54
CA LEU A 468 -14.28 10.01 19.43
C LEU A 468 -14.20 11.36 18.70
N ARG A 469 -13.30 11.50 17.72
CA ARG A 469 -13.24 12.67 16.81
C ARG A 469 -14.52 12.79 15.97
N THR A 470 -15.14 11.67 15.62
CA THR A 470 -16.43 11.66 14.90
C THR A 470 -17.63 11.83 15.83
N ALA A 471 -17.60 11.29 17.05
CA ALA A 471 -18.70 11.34 18.03
C ALA A 471 -18.19 11.63 19.46
N PRO A 472 -17.95 12.91 19.83
CA PRO A 472 -17.27 13.28 21.08
C PRO A 472 -17.97 12.83 22.38
N ASN A 473 -19.29 12.62 22.36
CA ASN A 473 -20.08 12.23 23.54
C ASN A 473 -20.34 10.71 23.62
N ALA A 474 -19.67 9.91 22.78
CA ALA A 474 -19.71 8.45 22.83
C ALA A 474 -19.14 7.88 24.16
N HIS A 475 -19.49 6.63 24.44
CA HIS A 475 -18.77 5.76 25.35
C HIS A 475 -18.07 4.66 24.52
N VAL A 476 -16.76 4.53 24.64
CA VAL A 476 -15.94 3.57 23.90
C VAL A 476 -15.46 2.45 24.81
N CYS A 477 -15.76 1.21 24.45
CA CYS A 477 -15.29 0.00 25.11
C CYS A 477 -14.19 -0.65 24.25
N MET A 478 -12.92 -0.38 24.53
CA MET A 478 -11.80 -1.01 23.82
C MET A 478 -11.60 -2.45 24.31
N VAL A 479 -11.93 -3.41 23.45
CA VAL A 479 -11.80 -4.85 23.70
C VAL A 479 -10.56 -5.35 22.98
N LYS A 480 -9.45 -5.49 23.70
CA LYS A 480 -8.17 -5.92 23.12
C LYS A 480 -8.22 -7.41 22.80
N VAL A 481 -8.20 -7.73 21.50
CA VAL A 481 -8.21 -9.09 20.94
C VAL A 481 -6.98 -9.41 20.09
N PHE A 482 -6.12 -8.41 19.82
CA PHE A 482 -4.81 -8.57 19.18
C PHE A 482 -3.71 -7.91 20.02
N LEU A 483 -2.48 -8.45 19.95
CA LEU A 483 -1.31 -7.92 20.65
C LEU A 483 -0.45 -7.12 19.68
N SER A 484 0.07 -7.77 18.63
CA SER A 484 0.94 -7.15 17.63
C SER A 484 0.26 -6.98 16.26
N GLY A 485 -0.89 -7.62 16.06
CA GLY A 485 -1.63 -7.56 14.79
C GLY A 485 -1.04 -8.44 13.71
N GLN A 486 -0.34 -9.52 14.07
CA GLN A 486 0.16 -10.53 13.11
C GLN A 486 -0.93 -11.53 12.75
N SER A 487 -0.99 -11.97 11.48
CA SER A 487 -1.99 -12.93 10.97
C SER A 487 -2.03 -14.26 11.74
N THR A 488 -0.91 -14.68 12.32
CA THR A 488 -0.81 -15.85 13.20
C THR A 488 -1.62 -15.70 14.50
N GLU A 489 -2.00 -14.48 14.89
CA GLU A 489 -2.93 -14.20 15.98
C GLU A 489 -4.38 -14.46 15.54
N MET A 490 -4.76 -14.23 14.29
CA MET A 490 -6.14 -14.44 13.81
C MET A 490 -6.59 -15.89 13.95
N ASP A 491 -5.75 -16.84 13.52
CA ASP A 491 -6.06 -18.26 13.60
C ASP A 491 -6.13 -18.78 15.04
N ARG A 492 -5.33 -18.21 15.95
CA ARG A 492 -5.33 -18.56 17.38
C ARG A 492 -6.52 -17.93 18.11
N ASN A 493 -6.88 -16.70 17.76
CA ASN A 493 -7.81 -15.88 18.53
C ASN A 493 -9.28 -16.05 18.06
N GLN A 494 -9.60 -16.97 17.15
CA GLN A 494 -10.97 -17.15 16.63
C GLN A 494 -12.03 -17.36 17.74
N ASN A 495 -11.71 -18.19 18.75
CA ASN A 495 -12.57 -18.43 19.91
C ASN A 495 -12.68 -17.20 20.81
N LEU A 496 -11.54 -16.56 21.06
CA LEU A 496 -11.37 -15.35 21.87
C LEU A 496 -12.19 -14.18 21.29
N ILE A 497 -12.14 -13.97 19.96
CA ILE A 497 -12.91 -12.96 19.24
C ILE A 497 -14.41 -13.24 19.34
N ALA A 498 -14.84 -14.51 19.23
CA ALA A 498 -16.24 -14.88 19.40
C ALA A 498 -16.74 -14.69 20.85
N GLU A 499 -15.88 -14.82 21.86
CA GLU A 499 -16.19 -14.44 23.25
C GLU A 499 -16.21 -12.92 23.44
N ALA A 500 -15.26 -12.19 22.85
CA ALA A 500 -15.18 -10.73 22.90
C ALA A 500 -16.43 -10.05 22.31
N ILE A 501 -16.97 -10.58 21.21
CA ILE A 501 -18.25 -10.14 20.62
C ILE A 501 -19.41 -10.34 21.60
N ARG A 502 -19.46 -11.48 22.31
CA ARG A 502 -20.48 -11.74 23.33
C ARG A 502 -20.32 -10.84 24.55
N HIS A 503 -19.11 -10.60 25.02
CA HIS A 503 -18.86 -9.66 26.13
C HIS A 503 -19.26 -8.23 25.77
N ALA A 504 -18.96 -7.77 24.55
CA ALA A 504 -19.42 -6.49 24.06
C ALA A 504 -20.96 -6.38 24.04
N MET A 505 -21.64 -7.42 23.58
CA MET A 505 -23.11 -7.50 23.54
C MET A 505 -23.75 -7.59 24.94
N ASP A 506 -23.31 -8.52 25.78
CA ASP A 506 -24.00 -8.89 27.03
C ASP A 506 -23.53 -8.11 28.26
N ILE A 507 -22.23 -7.79 28.36
CA ILE A 507 -21.61 -7.22 29.55
C ILE A 507 -21.39 -5.72 29.39
N GLU A 508 -20.75 -5.28 28.30
CA GLU A 508 -20.63 -3.84 28.01
C GLU A 508 -21.98 -3.25 27.58
N GLN A 509 -22.88 -4.06 27.00
CA GLN A 509 -24.15 -3.63 26.40
C GLN A 509 -23.93 -2.64 25.25
N ALA A 510 -23.02 -2.98 24.35
CA ALA A 510 -22.68 -2.17 23.19
C ALA A 510 -23.86 -1.98 22.23
N ASP A 511 -24.03 -0.74 21.78
CA ASP A 511 -24.96 -0.39 20.71
C ASP A 511 -24.37 -0.67 19.33
N ILE A 512 -23.06 -0.47 19.19
CA ILE A 512 -22.27 -0.69 17.97
C ILE A 512 -21.04 -1.54 18.32
N ILE A 513 -20.70 -2.52 17.46
CA ILE A 513 -19.44 -3.26 17.45
C ILE A 513 -18.68 -2.89 16.17
N SER A 514 -17.49 -2.32 16.33
CA SER A 514 -16.55 -1.97 15.25
C SER A 514 -15.43 -3.01 15.16
N MET A 515 -15.22 -3.56 13.96
CA MET A 515 -14.18 -4.55 13.66
C MET A 515 -13.35 -4.11 12.44
N SER A 516 -12.18 -3.54 12.69
CA SER A 516 -11.31 -2.93 11.68
C SER A 516 -10.21 -3.89 11.22
N TRP A 517 -10.61 -5.11 10.85
CA TRP A 517 -9.79 -6.25 10.45
C TRP A 517 -10.62 -7.27 9.65
N GLY A 518 -9.96 -8.15 8.87
CA GLY A 518 -10.66 -9.14 8.05
C GLY A 518 -9.90 -10.44 7.74
N TYR A 519 -10.64 -11.54 7.67
CA TYR A 519 -10.21 -12.86 7.18
C TYR A 519 -10.60 -13.05 5.70
N GLN A 520 -9.80 -13.79 4.94
CA GLN A 520 -10.14 -14.21 3.57
C GLN A 520 -11.34 -15.18 3.49
N LYS A 521 -11.67 -15.87 4.60
CA LYS A 521 -12.70 -16.92 4.65
C LYS A 521 -13.61 -16.73 5.87
N GLU A 522 -14.85 -17.18 5.74
CA GLU A 522 -15.82 -17.15 6.83
C GLU A 522 -15.39 -18.05 7.99
N ILE A 523 -15.40 -17.51 9.22
CA ILE A 523 -15.03 -18.24 10.44
C ILE A 523 -16.31 -18.60 11.23
N PRO A 524 -16.75 -19.88 11.26
CA PRO A 524 -18.09 -20.24 11.76
C PRO A 524 -18.39 -19.82 13.20
N ILE A 525 -17.42 -19.84 14.12
CA ILE A 525 -17.65 -19.44 15.51
C ILE A 525 -17.84 -17.93 15.66
N ILE A 526 -17.11 -17.13 14.87
CA ILE A 526 -17.27 -15.68 14.79
C ILE A 526 -18.59 -15.35 14.09
N THR A 527 -18.94 -16.04 13.00
CA THR A 527 -20.26 -15.92 12.35
C THR A 527 -21.38 -16.15 13.36
N LYS A 528 -21.28 -17.17 14.22
CA LYS A 528 -22.29 -17.45 15.24
C LYS A 528 -22.43 -16.28 16.22
N ALA A 529 -21.31 -15.74 16.73
CA ALA A 529 -21.33 -14.60 17.64
C ALA A 529 -21.88 -13.31 16.98
N ILE A 530 -21.55 -13.07 15.71
CA ILE A 530 -22.10 -11.95 14.91
C ILE A 530 -23.62 -12.11 14.72
N ARG A 531 -24.10 -13.33 14.42
CA ARG A 531 -25.54 -13.60 14.32
C ARG A 531 -26.23 -13.46 15.68
N GLU A 532 -25.59 -13.86 16.78
CA GLU A 532 -26.09 -13.64 18.14
C GLU A 532 -26.25 -12.13 18.45
N ALA A 533 -25.23 -11.30 18.13
CA ALA A 533 -25.27 -9.85 18.31
C ALA A 533 -26.31 -9.15 17.43
N PHE A 534 -26.44 -9.56 16.15
CA PHE A 534 -27.46 -9.05 15.23
C PHE A 534 -28.88 -9.26 15.78
N HIS A 535 -29.21 -10.46 16.27
CA HIS A 535 -30.53 -10.75 16.84
C HIS A 535 -30.82 -10.05 18.19
N ARG A 536 -29.80 -9.46 18.85
CA ARG A 536 -29.99 -8.61 20.05
C ARG A 536 -30.09 -7.11 19.73
N ASN A 537 -30.12 -6.73 18.45
CA ASN A 537 -30.06 -5.34 18.00
C ASN A 537 -28.78 -4.64 18.48
N THR A 538 -27.62 -5.27 18.26
CA THR A 538 -26.34 -4.56 18.27
C THR A 538 -25.93 -4.33 16.81
N ILE A 539 -25.61 -3.09 16.46
CA ILE A 539 -25.14 -2.73 15.12
C ILE A 539 -23.72 -3.26 14.94
N ILE A 540 -23.40 -3.85 13.78
CA ILE A 540 -22.10 -4.46 13.53
C ILE A 540 -21.50 -3.83 12.27
N ILE A 541 -20.30 -3.24 12.39
CA ILE A 541 -19.64 -2.46 11.33
C ILE A 541 -18.21 -2.99 11.16
N ALA A 542 -17.77 -3.17 9.91
CA ALA A 542 -16.44 -3.70 9.61
C ALA A 542 -15.82 -3.17 8.31
N SER A 543 -14.49 -3.19 8.24
CA SER A 543 -13.69 -2.81 7.08
C SER A 543 -13.95 -3.73 5.87
N ALA A 544 -14.07 -3.14 4.67
CA ALA A 544 -14.29 -3.91 3.45
C ALA A 544 -13.06 -4.74 3.02
N SER A 545 -11.86 -4.26 3.36
CA SER A 545 -10.50 -4.71 3.03
C SER A 545 -9.73 -3.76 2.12
N ASN A 546 -8.40 -3.74 2.23
CA ASN A 546 -7.48 -2.97 1.37
C ASN A 546 -6.86 -3.80 0.22
N MET A 547 -7.34 -5.01 -0.06
CA MET A 547 -6.77 -5.91 -1.08
C MET A 547 -7.09 -5.51 -2.54
N GLY A 548 -7.86 -4.43 -2.74
CA GLY A 548 -8.25 -3.92 -4.07
C GLY A 548 -9.16 -4.86 -4.85
N SER A 549 -9.35 -4.55 -6.14
CA SER A 549 -10.09 -5.41 -7.08
C SER A 549 -9.24 -6.55 -7.69
N LEU A 550 -8.05 -6.84 -7.15
CA LEU A 550 -7.13 -7.85 -7.69
C LEU A 550 -7.41 -9.27 -7.20
N SER A 551 -8.04 -9.44 -6.03
CA SER A 551 -8.52 -10.74 -5.58
C SER A 551 -9.82 -11.12 -6.30
N LYS A 552 -9.94 -12.39 -6.72
CA LYS A 552 -11.26 -13.00 -7.01
C LYS A 552 -12.10 -13.18 -5.74
N GLU A 553 -11.49 -13.06 -4.57
CA GLU A 553 -12.15 -13.07 -3.27
C GLU A 553 -12.76 -11.69 -3.01
N SER A 554 -13.98 -11.69 -2.48
CA SER A 554 -14.79 -10.50 -2.18
C SER A 554 -14.23 -9.69 -1.01
N VAL A 555 -14.93 -8.60 -0.67
CA VAL A 555 -15.06 -8.04 0.69
C VAL A 555 -14.72 -9.08 1.76
N ALA A 556 -13.84 -8.74 2.70
CA ALA A 556 -13.35 -9.68 3.72
C ALA A 556 -14.44 -10.08 4.73
N PHE A 557 -14.27 -11.24 5.36
CA PHE A 557 -15.06 -11.62 6.54
C PHE A 557 -14.50 -10.86 7.76
N PRO A 558 -15.31 -10.13 8.57
CA PRO A 558 -16.75 -10.28 8.73
C PRO A 558 -17.64 -9.35 7.89
N ALA A 559 -17.09 -8.33 7.22
CA ALA A 559 -17.86 -7.38 6.40
C ALA A 559 -18.65 -8.05 5.25
N SER A 560 -18.28 -9.27 4.85
CA SER A 560 -18.99 -10.08 3.86
C SER A 560 -20.32 -10.69 4.33
N LEU A 561 -20.65 -10.64 5.62
CA LEU A 561 -21.93 -11.11 6.15
C LEU A 561 -23.06 -10.09 5.95
N ARG A 562 -24.26 -10.55 5.57
CA ARG A 562 -25.46 -9.67 5.51
C ARG A 562 -25.80 -9.05 6.87
N GLN A 563 -25.33 -9.62 7.98
CA GLN A 563 -25.49 -9.06 9.32
C GLN A 563 -24.58 -7.86 9.62
N VAL A 564 -23.59 -7.56 8.77
CA VAL A 564 -22.53 -6.56 9.03
C VAL A 564 -22.56 -5.43 8.01
N ILE A 565 -22.50 -4.18 8.46
CA ILE A 565 -22.38 -3.01 7.58
C ILE A 565 -20.91 -2.92 7.13
N CYS A 566 -20.67 -3.32 5.89
CA CYS A 566 -19.39 -3.22 5.20
C CYS A 566 -19.08 -1.75 4.86
N ILE A 567 -17.88 -1.28 5.21
CA ILE A 567 -17.43 0.09 4.95
C ILE A 567 -16.14 0.11 4.14
N ASN A 568 -16.20 0.80 3.00
CA ASN A 568 -15.10 1.08 2.08
C ASN A 568 -14.51 2.48 2.39
N SER A 569 -13.35 2.79 1.80
CA SER A 569 -12.62 4.04 2.00
C SER A 569 -12.86 5.05 0.86
N THR A 570 -12.74 6.35 1.16
CA THR A 570 -12.57 7.42 0.16
C THR A 570 -11.41 8.34 0.51
N ASP A 571 -10.92 9.08 -0.49
CA ASP A 571 -10.14 10.29 -0.25
C ASP A 571 -11.02 11.41 0.39
N GLY A 572 -10.39 12.54 0.74
CA GLY A 572 -11.09 13.70 1.30
C GLY A 572 -12.03 14.43 0.33
N TYR A 573 -11.92 14.17 -0.99
CA TYR A 573 -12.90 14.64 -1.97
C TYR A 573 -14.11 13.69 -2.11
N GLY A 574 -14.10 12.53 -1.42
CA GLY A 574 -15.11 11.48 -1.56
C GLY A 574 -14.94 10.58 -2.79
N ASN A 575 -13.78 10.55 -3.45
CA ASN A 575 -13.47 9.51 -4.45
C ASN A 575 -13.23 8.17 -3.74
N PRO A 576 -13.88 7.07 -4.14
CA PRO A 576 -13.56 5.74 -3.63
C PRO A 576 -12.08 5.38 -3.83
N SER A 577 -11.43 4.93 -2.76
CA SER A 577 -10.02 4.54 -2.72
C SER A 577 -9.71 3.37 -3.68
N GLU A 578 -8.56 3.43 -4.37
CA GLU A 578 -8.13 2.40 -5.33
C GLU A 578 -7.96 1.00 -4.70
N PHE A 579 -7.74 0.93 -3.39
CA PHE A 579 -7.57 -0.31 -2.63
C PHE A 579 -8.88 -0.95 -2.15
N ASN A 580 -10.04 -0.35 -2.44
CA ASN A 580 -11.34 -0.96 -2.09
C ASN A 580 -11.60 -2.25 -2.90
N PRO A 581 -12.35 -3.22 -2.36
CA PRO A 581 -12.96 -4.27 -3.16
C PRO A 581 -13.98 -3.67 -4.14
N ALA A 582 -14.23 -4.36 -5.25
CA ALA A 582 -15.18 -3.88 -6.27
C ALA A 582 -16.59 -3.62 -5.67
N PRO A 583 -17.28 -2.54 -6.10
CA PRO A 583 -18.55 -2.14 -5.50
C PRO A 583 -19.64 -3.18 -5.76
N SER A 584 -20.53 -3.37 -4.78
CA SER A 584 -21.72 -4.22 -4.90
C SER A 584 -22.92 -3.57 -4.21
N PRO A 585 -24.17 -3.78 -4.68
CA PRO A 585 -25.33 -3.00 -4.23
C PRO A 585 -25.51 -2.95 -2.71
N ASP A 586 -25.40 -4.10 -2.03
CA ASP A 586 -25.65 -4.22 -0.59
C ASP A 586 -24.43 -3.88 0.30
N ARG A 587 -23.26 -3.59 -0.29
CA ARG A 587 -21.97 -3.43 0.43
C ARG A 587 -21.15 -2.25 -0.09
N GLY A 588 -21.80 -1.32 -0.79
CA GLY A 588 -21.14 -0.18 -1.44
C GLY A 588 -20.85 1.01 -0.52
N PHE A 589 -21.21 0.98 0.77
CA PHE A 589 -21.00 2.14 1.66
C PHE A 589 -19.53 2.50 1.77
N ALA A 590 -19.21 3.79 1.65
CA ALA A 590 -17.86 4.32 1.77
C ALA A 590 -17.86 5.61 2.58
N VAL A 591 -16.77 5.90 3.29
CA VAL A 591 -16.54 7.20 3.94
C VAL A 591 -15.05 7.50 3.92
N ILE A 592 -14.64 8.72 4.27
CA ILE A 592 -13.24 9.11 4.27
C ILE A 592 -12.38 8.12 5.05
N GLY A 593 -11.27 7.70 4.42
CA GLY A 593 -10.36 6.70 4.96
C GLY A 593 -8.91 6.94 4.56
N GLU A 594 -8.56 8.09 3.97
CA GLU A 594 -7.20 8.41 3.52
C GLU A 594 -6.71 9.77 3.99
N GLY A 595 -5.42 9.86 4.33
CA GLY A 595 -4.78 11.11 4.76
C GLY A 595 -5.19 11.58 6.15
N LEU A 596 -5.73 10.69 6.97
CA LEU A 596 -6.29 10.98 8.29
C LEU A 596 -5.18 11.11 9.33
N GLN A 597 -5.04 12.28 9.97
CA GLN A 597 -4.11 12.46 11.08
C GLN A 597 -4.77 12.03 12.41
N VAL A 598 -4.13 11.08 13.11
CA VAL A 598 -4.69 10.36 14.26
C VAL A 598 -3.69 10.19 15.41
N ALA A 599 -4.21 10.04 16.62
CA ALA A 599 -3.46 9.72 17.85
C ALA A 599 -2.65 8.42 17.71
N CYS A 600 -1.36 8.46 18.03
CA CYS A 600 -0.44 7.34 17.96
C CYS A 600 0.23 7.09 19.33
N PRO A 601 0.34 5.82 19.82
CA PRO A 601 0.91 5.55 21.14
C PRO A 601 2.32 6.10 21.34
N LEU A 602 2.55 6.73 22.49
CA LEU A 602 3.74 7.53 22.80
C LEU A 602 5.06 6.72 22.88
N LYS A 603 5.00 5.41 22.66
CA LYS A 603 6.15 4.49 22.65
C LYS A 603 6.34 3.77 21.31
N ILE A 604 5.57 4.13 20.29
CA ILE A 604 5.63 3.56 18.92
C ILE A 604 6.22 4.57 17.93
N GLY A 605 6.17 5.87 18.24
CA GLY A 605 6.73 6.94 17.43
C GLY A 605 6.20 8.29 17.91
N ASP A 606 5.97 9.20 16.96
CA ASP A 606 5.36 10.50 17.20
C ASP A 606 3.94 10.40 17.78
N ILE A 607 3.51 11.48 18.44
CA ILE A 607 2.18 11.63 19.05
C ILE A 607 1.03 11.56 18.01
N LEU A 608 1.29 12.03 16.79
CA LEU A 608 0.35 11.97 15.68
C LEU A 608 0.95 11.16 14.53
N ARG A 609 0.08 10.47 13.80
CA ARG A 609 0.43 9.68 12.61
C ARG A 609 -0.62 9.91 11.55
N VAL A 610 -0.21 10.00 10.29
CA VAL A 610 -1.16 10.01 9.16
C VAL A 610 -1.39 8.57 8.70
N ILE A 611 -2.65 8.21 8.43
CA ILE A 611 -3.04 6.83 8.04
C ILE A 611 -3.98 6.81 6.82
N ARG A 612 -4.03 5.66 6.15
CA ARG A 612 -5.02 5.32 5.11
C ARG A 612 -5.51 3.87 5.22
N GLY A 613 -6.80 3.62 4.96
CA GLY A 613 -7.36 2.27 4.92
C GLY A 613 -8.86 2.16 5.24
N THR A 614 -9.48 1.07 4.81
CA THR A 614 -10.91 0.76 5.09
C THR A 614 -11.20 0.57 6.58
N SER A 615 -10.19 0.20 7.39
CA SER A 615 -10.27 0.19 8.85
C SER A 615 -10.58 1.56 9.46
N ALA A 616 -9.94 2.62 8.96
CA ALA A 616 -10.15 3.98 9.41
C ALA A 616 -11.56 4.49 9.02
N ALA A 617 -12.00 4.17 7.81
CA ALA A 617 -13.35 4.46 7.33
C ALA A 617 -14.42 3.72 8.18
N ALA A 618 -14.19 2.46 8.56
CA ALA A 618 -15.11 1.70 9.43
C ALA A 618 -15.24 2.32 10.85
N ALA A 619 -14.15 2.86 11.41
CA ALA A 619 -14.20 3.61 12.66
C ALA A 619 -15.02 4.91 12.53
N ILE A 620 -14.78 5.70 11.47
CA ILE A 620 -15.56 6.93 11.20
C ILE A 620 -17.05 6.61 10.97
N ALA A 621 -17.38 5.59 10.19
CA ALA A 621 -18.76 5.14 10.00
C ALA A 621 -19.42 4.69 11.32
N SER A 622 -18.67 4.05 12.23
CA SER A 622 -19.15 3.75 13.58
C SER A 622 -19.42 5.01 14.39
N GLY A 623 -18.62 6.06 14.25
CA GLY A 623 -18.92 7.40 14.77
C GLY A 623 -20.19 8.02 14.16
N LEU A 624 -20.42 7.88 12.85
CA LEU A 624 -21.63 8.40 12.20
C LEU A 624 -22.91 7.67 12.67
N ALA A 625 -22.88 6.35 12.81
CA ALA A 625 -23.97 5.58 13.43
C ALA A 625 -24.19 6.00 14.91
N THR A 626 -23.12 6.34 15.61
CA THR A 626 -23.16 6.84 16.99
C THR A 626 -23.88 8.20 17.07
N LEU A 627 -23.57 9.14 16.18
CA LEU A 627 -24.26 10.44 16.10
C LEU A 627 -25.77 10.29 15.83
N VAL A 628 -26.16 9.37 14.93
CA VAL A 628 -27.58 9.06 14.65
C VAL A 628 -28.29 8.53 15.90
N LEU A 629 -27.71 7.54 16.59
CA LEU A 629 -28.26 6.98 17.82
C LEU A 629 -28.30 8.00 18.98
N GLN A 630 -27.30 8.88 19.07
CA GLN A 630 -27.22 9.93 20.09
C GLN A 630 -28.34 10.95 19.87
N TYR A 631 -28.50 11.45 18.65
CA TYR A 631 -29.57 12.38 18.28
C TYR A 631 -30.97 11.79 18.50
N SER A 632 -31.16 10.50 18.23
CA SER A 632 -32.45 9.82 18.43
C SER A 632 -32.78 9.52 19.90
N ARG A 633 -31.78 9.53 20.81
CA ARG A 633 -31.95 9.34 22.26
C ARG A 633 -32.24 10.61 23.03
N GLN A 634 -31.78 11.76 22.52
CA GLN A 634 -31.99 13.06 23.14
C GLN A 634 -33.48 13.33 23.37
N ARG A 635 -33.83 13.82 24.56
CA ARG A 635 -35.21 14.20 24.88
C ARG A 635 -35.73 15.26 23.90
N ALA A 636 -36.99 15.16 23.51
CA ALA A 636 -37.64 16.09 22.60
C ALA A 636 -39.08 16.35 23.01
N ASN A 637 -39.60 17.52 22.64
CA ASN A 637 -41.04 17.79 22.68
C ASN A 637 -41.73 17.00 21.56
N ALA A 638 -43.03 16.75 21.71
CA ALA A 638 -43.84 16.07 20.69
C ALA A 638 -43.64 16.70 19.30
N GLY A 639 -43.51 15.86 18.27
CA GLY A 639 -43.19 16.27 16.90
C GLY A 639 -41.68 16.42 16.59
N LYS A 640 -40.84 16.85 17.55
CA LYS A 640 -39.38 16.98 17.38
C LYS A 640 -38.60 15.71 17.78
N ALA A 641 -39.27 14.61 18.06
CA ALA A 641 -38.69 13.30 18.31
C ALA A 641 -38.60 12.48 17.00
N VAL A 642 -37.57 11.63 16.88
CA VAL A 642 -37.57 10.53 15.89
C VAL A 642 -38.65 9.51 16.30
N LYS A 643 -39.43 9.00 15.35
CA LYS A 643 -40.38 7.90 15.63
C LYS A 643 -39.61 6.62 15.95
N GLU A 644 -40.09 5.88 16.96
CA GLU A 644 -39.59 4.54 17.30
C GLU A 644 -38.05 4.39 17.29
N PRO A 645 -37.30 5.24 18.02
CA PRO A 645 -35.84 5.33 17.90
C PRO A 645 -35.10 4.04 18.34
N SER A 646 -35.79 3.08 18.96
CA SER A 646 -35.30 1.73 19.19
C SER A 646 -35.03 0.95 17.90
N ARG A 647 -35.78 1.21 16.81
CA ARG A 647 -35.58 0.57 15.50
C ARG A 647 -34.21 0.86 14.91
N LEU A 648 -33.58 2.00 15.24
CA LEU A 648 -32.24 2.37 14.79
C LEU A 648 -31.12 1.44 15.31
N LYS A 649 -31.40 0.57 16.30
CA LYS A 649 -30.44 -0.44 16.78
C LYS A 649 -30.36 -1.68 15.88
N ASP A 650 -31.26 -1.85 14.91
CA ASP A 650 -31.14 -2.87 13.87
C ASP A 650 -30.17 -2.43 12.75
N CYS A 651 -29.44 -3.40 12.17
CA CYS A 651 -28.50 -3.14 11.09
C CYS A 651 -29.18 -2.77 9.76
N ASP A 652 -30.31 -3.40 9.41
CA ASP A 652 -31.01 -3.06 8.16
C ASP A 652 -31.70 -1.68 8.26
N ALA A 653 -32.20 -1.32 9.44
CA ALA A 653 -32.68 0.02 9.75
C ALA A 653 -31.56 1.08 9.67
N MET A 654 -30.39 0.83 10.27
CA MET A 654 -29.24 1.76 10.18
C MET A 654 -28.73 1.89 8.74
N ARG A 655 -28.74 0.81 7.94
CA ARG A 655 -28.43 0.88 6.50
C ARG A 655 -29.36 1.83 5.74
N LYS A 656 -30.65 1.91 6.07
CA LYS A 656 -31.57 2.86 5.44
C LYS A 656 -31.22 4.31 5.76
N VAL A 657 -30.80 4.59 6.99
CA VAL A 657 -30.27 5.91 7.37
C VAL A 657 -28.97 6.19 6.62
N PHE A 658 -28.05 5.22 6.52
CA PHE A 658 -26.81 5.37 5.74
C PHE A 658 -27.07 5.60 4.25
N TYR A 659 -28.03 4.92 3.62
CA TYR A 659 -28.45 5.20 2.24
C TYR A 659 -29.00 6.63 2.10
N GLY A 660 -29.86 7.05 3.02
CA GLY A 660 -30.37 8.44 3.11
C GLY A 660 -29.32 9.49 3.48
N MET A 661 -28.15 9.06 3.95
CA MET A 661 -26.95 9.85 4.24
C MET A 661 -25.90 9.71 3.13
N SER A 662 -26.21 9.10 1.98
CA SER A 662 -25.21 8.78 0.95
C SER A 662 -25.43 9.47 -0.39
N ASN A 663 -24.33 9.80 -1.07
CA ASN A 663 -24.29 10.11 -2.50
C ASN A 663 -23.68 8.94 -3.28
N GLN A 664 -24.23 8.57 -4.43
CA GLN A 664 -23.62 7.54 -5.29
C GLN A 664 -22.43 8.11 -6.08
N ARG A 665 -21.29 7.39 -6.05
CA ARG A 665 -20.08 7.74 -6.81
C ARG A 665 -19.31 6.48 -7.18
N LEU A 666 -19.10 6.26 -8.49
CA LEU A 666 -18.39 5.10 -9.04
C LEU A 666 -18.90 3.73 -8.52
N GLY A 667 -20.19 3.61 -8.22
CA GLY A 667 -20.82 2.39 -7.68
C GLY A 667 -20.85 2.29 -6.14
N TYR A 668 -20.18 3.20 -5.43
CA TYR A 668 -20.18 3.27 -3.96
C TYR A 668 -21.20 4.30 -3.45
N HIS A 669 -21.67 4.10 -2.23
CA HIS A 669 -22.55 4.98 -1.47
C HIS A 669 -21.70 5.77 -0.46
N VAL A 670 -21.20 6.93 -0.88
CA VAL A 670 -20.30 7.78 -0.08
C VAL A 670 -21.11 8.54 0.97
N LEU A 671 -20.83 8.29 2.26
CA LEU A 671 -21.52 8.88 3.40
C LEU A 671 -21.17 10.37 3.56
N VAL A 672 -22.20 11.21 3.60
CA VAL A 672 -22.15 12.66 3.74
C VAL A 672 -23.18 13.09 4.81
N PRO A 673 -22.78 13.24 6.08
CA PRO A 673 -23.72 13.43 7.19
C PRO A 673 -24.54 14.73 7.12
N ASP A 674 -24.05 15.74 6.40
CA ASP A 674 -24.79 16.95 6.04
C ASP A 674 -26.18 16.65 5.45
N LEU A 675 -26.32 15.58 4.64
CA LEU A 675 -27.59 15.21 4.00
C LEU A 675 -28.72 14.95 5.01
N ILE A 676 -28.38 14.55 6.24
CA ILE A 676 -29.34 14.38 7.32
C ILE A 676 -29.36 15.57 8.27
N PHE A 677 -28.19 16.07 8.70
CA PHE A 677 -28.09 16.99 9.82
C PHE A 677 -27.94 18.48 9.46
N HIS A 678 -27.46 18.83 8.26
CA HIS A 678 -27.29 20.23 7.88
C HIS A 678 -28.63 20.84 7.47
N GLU A 679 -29.28 21.52 8.42
CA GLU A 679 -30.63 22.06 8.26
C GLU A 679 -30.78 23.38 9.05
N THR A 680 -31.29 24.43 8.40
CA THR A 680 -31.27 25.81 8.95
C THR A 680 -32.63 26.28 9.43
N GLY A 681 -32.67 27.17 10.43
CA GLY A 681 -33.90 27.75 11.00
C GLY A 681 -34.51 26.97 12.17
N GLU A 682 -35.60 27.49 12.74
CA GLU A 682 -36.19 27.02 14.02
C GLU A 682 -36.78 25.61 13.98
N GLU A 683 -37.21 25.17 12.79
CA GLU A 683 -37.76 23.84 12.55
C GLU A 683 -36.71 22.78 12.23
N ARG A 684 -35.40 23.09 12.28
CA ARG A 684 -34.35 22.13 11.86
C ARG A 684 -34.49 20.76 12.50
N HIS A 685 -34.65 20.70 13.82
CA HIS A 685 -34.81 19.43 14.53
C HIS A 685 -36.14 18.71 14.24
N TYR A 686 -37.20 19.44 13.85
CA TYR A 686 -38.42 18.79 13.36
C TYR A 686 -38.13 18.08 12.02
N ARG A 687 -37.54 18.80 11.06
CA ARG A 687 -37.23 18.26 9.72
C ARG A 687 -36.19 17.13 9.76
N ILE A 688 -35.15 17.22 10.60
CA ILE A 688 -34.18 16.13 10.83
C ILE A 688 -34.88 14.89 11.39
N SER A 689 -35.69 15.05 12.45
CA SER A 689 -36.41 13.91 13.04
C SER A 689 -37.44 13.29 12.09
N GLN A 690 -38.16 14.07 11.28
CA GLN A 690 -39.03 13.53 10.24
C GLN A 690 -38.24 12.85 9.10
N ARG A 691 -37.08 13.38 8.71
CA ARG A 691 -36.18 12.79 7.69
C ARG A 691 -35.68 11.41 8.12
N ILE A 692 -35.17 11.28 9.35
CA ILE A 692 -34.77 9.98 9.92
C ILE A 692 -35.97 9.04 10.04
N SER A 693 -37.12 9.53 10.51
CA SER A 693 -38.34 8.70 10.62
C SER A 693 -38.84 8.19 9.26
N ALA A 694 -38.78 9.02 8.21
CA ALA A 694 -39.15 8.61 6.85
C ALA A 694 -38.20 7.56 6.26
N MET A 695 -36.90 7.61 6.58
CA MET A 695 -35.93 6.58 6.19
C MET A 695 -36.21 5.23 6.88
N LEU A 696 -36.72 5.26 8.11
CA LEU A 696 -37.20 4.06 8.81
C LEU A 696 -38.53 3.55 8.22
N ASP A 697 -39.48 4.45 7.95
CA ASP A 697 -40.84 4.12 7.51
C ASP A 697 -40.91 3.73 6.02
N ALA A 698 -39.86 3.95 5.22
CA ALA A 698 -39.72 3.46 3.85
C ALA A 698 -39.37 1.95 3.79
N LEU A 699 -40.17 1.10 4.44
CA LEU A 699 -40.06 -0.37 4.51
C LEU A 699 -41.02 -1.07 3.53
#